data_AF-A0A0N1NFZ6-F1
#
_entry.id   AF-A0A0N1NFZ6-F1
#
_cell.length_a   1.000
_cell.length_b   1.000
_cell.length_c   1.000
_cell.angle_alpha   90.00
_cell.angle_beta   90.00
_cell.angle_gamma   90.00
#
_symmetry.space_group_name_H-M   'P 1'
#
loop_
_entity.id
_entity.type
_entity.pdbx_description
1 polymer ?
#
loop_
_entity_poly.entity_id
_entity_poly.type
_entity_poly.pdbx_seq_one_letter_code
_entity_poly.pdbx_strand_id
1 'polypeptide(L)'
;MSSPVLPLTWHLARASGRRGLQSQALAAAAAAVGALVLLLMLAFCLGSGTRADRTAWRTPDTVSAQEATAVQTLTTTFVRHRPVTVVTLAQLPGRAATPAPPGLDRFPAVGRTYLSPALRRLMRDLPANQLADRFRSGHAYGTLGSAGLASPDELVAVVGATPTGSAVRSASNGGDFDPLAAVGKVSGFDGGTQSLFVSYDRAATILGGAILIVPVIVLASAAGRLGAARREQRRGPLRLAGATPRQILAMTGVESAAVGLAGAAAGALLYVLLLPLLAEISYGVGDWYAGDLWVGLGWVLAVLAVVAVLTAVSAVTSLRAVARSPLGVAQEANPRRTRVIRLVLFVVTVLYVATSAQDGSMKIGQQLSLLLLFYGAFWMVGPWVVDVLGRVVGRFARRPATLLAARRLSDDPRGAWRTVSGLVLAGFVAGFFSVGQIAFVGYDYPDQVAVRVPHGSTHVAADRARELLREAGVEATVRPASGSGILLIDQGVVARVRGGQAQLDTAQTALSHLSPGNPAFTQDYVNADSNVSTRDIGQVGLAALGVGFVVAAASAGLTAAANVLDRRRIYGLLRLAGVELKVLDRARLRETALPLAVLAGGTLATGVYAALQVNKMFHASMNIEGTVRLGLFAVVGTALMFAALAGSRPLLRRVTEQRTQDPD
;
A
#
# COMPACT_ATOMS: atom_id res chain seq x y z
N MET A 1 16.57 -46.78 8.13
CA MET A 1 17.56 -46.40 7.09
C MET A 1 17.43 -44.90 6.85
N SER A 2 18.37 -44.11 7.37
CA SER A 2 18.43 -42.66 7.18
C SER A 2 18.64 -42.36 5.69
N SER A 3 17.72 -41.60 5.10
CA SER A 3 17.76 -41.24 3.68
C SER A 3 19.11 -40.60 3.31
N PRO A 4 19.92 -41.18 2.40
CA PRO A 4 21.24 -40.65 2.01
C PRO A 4 21.16 -39.32 1.21
N VAL A 5 19.96 -38.77 1.07
CA VAL A 5 19.64 -37.58 0.27
C VAL A 5 20.25 -36.30 0.84
N LEU A 6 20.24 -36.12 2.17
CA LEU A 6 20.74 -34.92 2.84
C LEU A 6 22.28 -34.74 2.78
N PRO A 7 23.10 -35.75 3.14
CA PRO A 7 24.57 -35.58 3.08
C PRO A 7 25.10 -35.41 1.65
N LEU A 8 24.48 -36.09 0.68
CA LEU A 8 24.91 -36.07 -0.72
C LEU A 8 24.54 -34.76 -1.43
N THR A 9 23.40 -34.15 -1.07
CA THR A 9 23.03 -32.81 -1.56
C THR A 9 23.95 -31.72 -1.00
N TRP A 10 24.32 -31.80 0.28
CA TRP A 10 25.25 -30.85 0.90
C TRP A 10 26.64 -30.88 0.26
N HIS A 11 27.16 -32.07 -0.03
CA HIS A 11 28.48 -32.23 -0.65
C HIS A 11 28.52 -31.67 -2.09
N LEU A 12 27.49 -31.94 -2.89
CA LEU A 12 27.36 -31.43 -4.26
C LEU A 12 27.15 -29.91 -4.33
N ALA A 13 26.50 -29.31 -3.32
CA ALA A 13 26.36 -27.87 -3.21
C ALA A 13 27.71 -27.17 -2.98
N ARG A 14 28.55 -27.72 -2.10
CA ARG A 14 29.91 -27.20 -1.83
C ARG A 14 30.88 -27.39 -3.00
N ALA A 15 30.79 -28.49 -3.74
CA ALA A 15 31.65 -28.76 -4.90
C ALA A 15 31.35 -27.87 -6.14
N SER A 16 30.41 -26.93 -6.05
CA SER A 16 29.85 -26.25 -7.22
C SER A 16 30.71 -25.13 -7.84
N GLY A 17 31.82 -24.76 -7.20
CA GLY A 17 32.76 -23.73 -7.68
C GLY A 17 32.14 -22.32 -7.78
N ARG A 18 32.94 -21.31 -8.14
CA ARG A 18 32.53 -19.89 -8.23
C ARG A 18 31.30 -19.65 -9.12
N ARG A 19 31.07 -20.49 -10.14
CA ARG A 19 29.97 -20.35 -11.11
C ARG A 19 28.64 -20.92 -10.61
N GLY A 20 28.65 -21.92 -9.73
CA GLY A 20 27.45 -22.47 -9.08
C GLY A 20 26.86 -21.50 -8.06
N LEU A 21 27.75 -20.84 -7.31
CA LEU A 21 27.42 -19.82 -6.33
C LEU A 21 26.67 -18.62 -6.94
N GLN A 22 27.00 -18.17 -8.15
CA GLN A 22 26.33 -17.04 -8.80
C GLN A 22 24.84 -17.30 -9.09
N SER A 23 24.48 -18.48 -9.59
CA SER A 23 23.07 -18.82 -9.84
C SER A 23 22.28 -19.03 -8.55
N GLN A 24 22.92 -19.59 -7.52
CA GLN A 24 22.31 -19.75 -6.21
C GLN A 24 22.12 -18.38 -5.52
N ALA A 25 23.07 -17.47 -5.66
CA ALA A 25 22.97 -16.10 -5.16
C ALA A 25 21.83 -15.31 -5.83
N LEU A 26 21.65 -15.44 -7.16
CA LEU A 26 20.53 -14.81 -7.87
C LEU A 26 19.16 -15.35 -7.41
N ALA A 27 19.05 -16.66 -7.21
CA ALA A 27 17.83 -17.27 -6.70
C ALA A 27 17.55 -16.87 -5.23
N ALA A 28 18.60 -16.81 -4.39
CA ALA A 28 18.50 -16.32 -3.02
C ALA A 28 18.11 -14.84 -2.96
N ALA A 29 18.66 -13.98 -3.84
CA ALA A 29 18.31 -12.56 -3.92
C ALA A 29 16.83 -12.36 -4.29
N ALA A 30 16.30 -13.15 -5.23
CA ALA A 30 14.88 -13.13 -5.54
C ALA A 30 14.01 -13.59 -4.36
N ALA A 31 14.40 -14.66 -3.67
CA ALA A 31 13.72 -15.07 -2.44
C ALA A 31 13.78 -14.00 -1.35
N ALA A 32 14.91 -13.28 -1.22
CA ALA A 32 15.09 -12.18 -0.28
C ALA A 32 14.16 -11.00 -0.57
N VAL A 33 14.08 -10.55 -1.83
CA VAL A 33 13.16 -9.48 -2.23
C VAL A 33 11.71 -9.91 -2.02
N GLY A 34 11.36 -11.15 -2.37
CA GLY A 34 10.01 -11.68 -2.15
C GLY A 34 9.63 -11.72 -0.67
N ALA A 35 10.52 -12.21 0.19
CA ALA A 35 10.31 -12.24 1.64
C ALA A 35 10.22 -10.83 2.24
N LEU A 36 11.11 -9.91 1.84
CA LEU A 36 11.07 -8.51 2.25
C LEU A 36 9.71 -7.89 1.94
N VAL A 37 9.23 -8.02 0.70
CA VAL A 37 7.93 -7.45 0.28
C VAL A 37 6.77 -8.05 1.07
N LEU A 38 6.75 -9.36 1.30
CA LEU A 38 5.72 -10.00 2.12
C LEU A 38 5.73 -9.52 3.57
N LEU A 39 6.93 -9.37 4.16
CA LEU A 39 7.08 -8.87 5.54
C LEU A 39 6.64 -7.42 5.65
N LEU A 40 7.01 -6.58 4.69
CA LEU A 40 6.56 -5.18 4.64
C LEU A 40 5.04 -5.08 4.55
N MET A 41 4.42 -5.84 3.65
CA MET A 41 2.96 -5.87 3.52
C MET A 41 2.29 -6.29 4.83
N LEU A 42 2.84 -7.30 5.50
CA LEU A 42 2.31 -7.78 6.76
C LEU A 42 2.54 -6.79 7.91
N ALA A 43 3.70 -6.12 7.95
CA ALA A 43 4.05 -5.09 8.92
C ALA A 43 3.05 -3.94 8.89
N PHE A 44 2.77 -3.38 7.71
CA PHE A 44 1.78 -2.32 7.58
C PHE A 44 0.35 -2.82 7.87
N CYS A 45 0.00 -4.06 7.49
CA CYS A 45 -1.34 -4.60 7.71
C CYS A 45 -1.62 -4.88 9.20
N LEU A 46 -0.65 -5.40 9.93
CA LEU A 46 -0.77 -5.62 11.38
C LEU A 46 -0.61 -4.31 12.14
N GLY A 47 0.34 -3.47 11.74
CA GLY A 47 0.58 -2.15 12.32
C GLY A 47 -0.65 -1.25 12.23
N SER A 48 -1.30 -1.16 11.06
CA SER A 48 -2.57 -0.41 10.90
C SER A 48 -3.68 -0.91 11.82
N GLY A 49 -3.76 -2.22 12.06
CA GLY A 49 -4.66 -2.80 13.06
C GLY A 49 -4.36 -2.28 14.47
N THR A 50 -3.12 -2.43 14.94
CA THR A 50 -2.71 -1.96 16.28
C THR A 50 -2.90 -0.45 16.46
N ARG A 51 -2.65 0.32 15.40
CA ARG A 51 -2.85 1.77 15.37
C ARG A 51 -4.33 2.10 15.53
N ALA A 52 -5.21 1.40 14.81
CA ALA A 52 -6.65 1.61 14.88
C ALA A 52 -7.19 1.25 16.27
N ASP A 53 -6.71 0.16 16.88
CA ASP A 53 -7.08 -0.26 18.24
C ASP A 53 -6.74 0.81 19.29
N ARG A 54 -5.60 1.52 19.15
CA ARG A 54 -5.22 2.63 20.05
C ARG A 54 -6.11 3.87 19.91
N THR A 55 -6.96 3.95 18.89
CA THR A 55 -7.94 5.04 18.74
C THR A 55 -9.33 4.68 19.22
N ALA A 56 -9.63 3.39 19.36
CA ALA A 56 -10.99 2.90 19.55
C ALA A 56 -11.61 3.38 20.88
N TRP A 57 -10.79 3.51 21.93
CA TRP A 57 -11.21 4.00 23.26
C TRP A 57 -11.79 5.43 23.25
N ARG A 58 -11.52 6.23 22.21
CA ARG A 58 -11.88 7.65 22.14
C ARG A 58 -13.35 7.86 21.79
N THR A 59 -13.95 6.89 21.11
CA THR A 59 -15.37 6.88 20.79
C THR A 59 -16.12 6.18 21.93
N PRO A 60 -17.15 6.78 22.51
CA PRO A 60 -17.85 6.20 23.65
C PRO A 60 -18.60 4.92 23.25
N ASP A 61 -18.40 3.85 24.00
CA ASP A 61 -19.26 2.66 23.94
C ASP A 61 -20.43 2.83 24.91
N THR A 62 -21.58 3.20 24.37
CA THR A 62 -22.73 3.63 25.18
C THR A 62 -23.34 2.45 25.95
N VAL A 63 -23.23 2.48 27.27
CA VAL A 63 -23.86 1.52 28.17
C VAL A 63 -25.17 2.04 28.75
N SER A 64 -25.94 1.13 29.36
CA SER A 64 -27.17 1.49 30.04
C SER A 64 -26.93 2.50 31.17
N ALA A 65 -27.94 3.32 31.48
CA ALA A 65 -27.81 4.32 32.55
C ALA A 65 -27.55 3.71 33.95
N GLN A 66 -27.88 2.42 34.14
CA GLN A 66 -27.63 1.70 35.38
C GLN A 66 -26.17 1.25 35.51
N GLU A 67 -25.49 0.95 34.41
CA GLU A 67 -24.09 0.50 34.39
C GLU A 67 -23.09 1.65 34.21
N ALA A 68 -23.56 2.79 33.69
CA ALA A 68 -22.74 3.96 33.43
C ALA A 68 -22.02 4.49 34.69
N THR A 69 -20.71 4.67 34.58
CA THR A 69 -19.85 5.27 35.62
C THR A 69 -19.33 6.65 35.22
N ALA A 70 -19.23 6.94 33.92
CA ALA A 70 -18.82 8.24 33.40
C ALA A 70 -19.62 8.65 32.15
N VAL A 71 -19.45 9.90 31.75
CA VAL A 71 -19.86 10.43 30.45
C VAL A 71 -18.60 10.78 29.67
N GLN A 72 -18.54 10.33 28.42
CA GLN A 72 -17.45 10.59 27.49
C GLN A 72 -17.99 11.34 26.28
N THR A 73 -17.26 12.39 25.87
CA THR A 73 -17.49 13.07 24.61
C THR A 73 -16.23 13.01 23.75
N LEU A 74 -16.43 12.75 22.46
CA LEU A 74 -15.44 12.87 21.41
C LEU A 74 -15.75 14.12 20.60
N THR A 75 -14.73 14.89 20.28
CA THR A 75 -14.85 16.05 19.42
C THR A 75 -13.55 16.26 18.68
N THR A 76 -13.61 16.59 17.39
CA THR A 76 -12.41 16.93 16.62
C THR A 76 -12.45 18.40 16.22
N THR A 77 -11.37 19.12 16.48
CA THR A 77 -11.14 20.48 15.95
C THR A 77 -9.92 20.44 15.03
N PHE A 78 -9.61 21.55 14.36
CA PHE A 78 -8.48 21.63 13.44
C PHE A 78 -7.60 22.83 13.81
N VAL A 79 -6.29 22.70 13.55
CA VAL A 79 -5.34 23.81 13.60
C VAL A 79 -4.33 23.63 12.48
N ARG A 80 -4.17 24.63 11.62
CA ARG A 80 -3.34 24.53 10.40
C ARG A 80 -3.60 23.24 9.60
N HIS A 81 -4.87 22.93 9.33
CA HIS A 81 -5.32 21.71 8.62
C HIS A 81 -4.98 20.37 9.32
N ARG A 82 -4.47 20.38 10.56
CA ARG A 82 -4.22 19.15 11.32
C ARG A 82 -5.36 18.89 12.30
N PRO A 83 -5.91 17.67 12.32
CA PRO A 83 -6.97 17.32 13.26
C PRO A 83 -6.41 17.27 14.69
N VAL A 84 -7.17 17.82 15.63
CA VAL A 84 -6.93 17.76 17.06
C VAL A 84 -8.12 17.08 17.71
N THR A 85 -7.92 15.85 18.17
CA THR A 85 -8.95 15.08 18.84
C THR A 85 -9.02 15.48 20.31
N VAL A 86 -10.21 15.83 20.77
CA VAL A 86 -10.49 16.23 22.15
C VAL A 86 -11.46 15.22 22.75
N VAL A 87 -11.00 14.51 23.79
CA VAL A 87 -11.81 13.58 24.57
C VAL A 87 -12.15 14.24 25.90
N THR A 88 -13.42 14.52 26.15
CA THR A 88 -13.86 15.07 27.44
C THR A 88 -14.44 13.95 28.29
N LEU A 89 -13.97 13.82 29.52
CA LEU A 89 -14.36 12.76 30.44
C LEU A 89 -14.93 13.35 31.73
N ALA A 90 -16.11 12.87 32.12
CA ALA A 90 -16.81 13.33 33.31
C ALA A 90 -17.33 12.15 34.15
N GLN A 91 -16.76 11.94 35.33
CA GLN A 91 -17.18 10.90 36.27
C GLN A 91 -18.58 11.20 36.84
N LEU A 92 -19.50 10.24 36.79
CA LEU A 92 -20.84 10.39 37.37
C LEU A 92 -20.77 10.31 38.91
N PRO A 93 -21.48 11.19 39.64
CA PRO A 93 -21.49 11.18 41.09
C PRO A 93 -22.19 9.93 41.64
N GLY A 94 -21.67 9.39 42.75
CA GLY A 94 -22.27 8.24 43.44
C GLY A 94 -22.16 6.90 42.69
N ARG A 95 -21.30 6.81 41.66
CA ARG A 95 -21.02 5.58 40.91
C ARG A 95 -19.64 5.02 41.24
N ALA A 96 -19.41 3.76 40.88
CA ALA A 96 -18.08 3.15 40.96
C ALA A 96 -17.06 3.95 40.13
N ALA A 97 -15.80 3.96 40.57
CA ALA A 97 -14.73 4.66 39.87
C ALA A 97 -14.53 4.04 38.47
N THR A 98 -14.50 4.89 37.43
CA THR A 98 -14.21 4.47 36.07
C THR A 98 -12.71 4.16 35.95
N PRO A 99 -12.30 3.10 35.24
CA PRO A 99 -10.88 2.81 34.99
C PRO A 99 -10.20 3.99 34.26
N ALA A 100 -8.87 4.05 34.33
CA ALA A 100 -8.13 5.07 33.60
C ALA A 100 -8.17 4.78 32.08
N PRO A 101 -8.28 5.82 31.23
CA PRO A 101 -8.19 5.63 29.79
C PRO A 101 -6.76 5.20 29.38
N PRO A 102 -6.62 4.50 28.24
CA PRO A 102 -5.31 4.11 27.73
C PRO A 102 -4.33 5.28 27.64
N GLY A 103 -3.14 5.12 28.21
CA GLY A 103 -2.09 6.15 28.22
C GLY A 103 -2.14 7.11 29.41
N LEU A 104 -3.10 6.96 30.34
CA LEU A 104 -3.13 7.66 31.63
C LEU A 104 -3.15 6.65 32.79
N ASP A 105 -2.54 7.02 33.92
CA ASP A 105 -2.50 6.18 35.12
C ASP A 105 -3.78 6.29 35.97
N ARG A 106 -4.55 7.37 35.80
CA ARG A 106 -5.76 7.66 36.58
C ARG A 106 -6.80 8.36 35.72
N PHE A 107 -8.07 8.24 36.10
CA PHE A 107 -9.16 9.00 35.48
C PHE A 107 -8.91 10.51 35.64
N PRO A 108 -9.08 11.33 34.58
CA PRO A 108 -8.83 12.77 34.65
C PRO A 108 -9.70 13.48 35.70
N ALA A 109 -9.05 14.19 36.63
CA ALA A 109 -9.76 15.04 37.57
C ALA A 109 -10.34 16.28 36.87
N VAL A 110 -11.42 16.83 37.42
CA VAL A 110 -12.10 18.01 36.88
C VAL A 110 -11.13 19.18 36.73
N GLY A 111 -11.12 19.81 35.55
CA GLY A 111 -10.27 20.96 35.23
C GLY A 111 -8.81 20.63 34.93
N ARG A 112 -8.42 19.35 34.94
CA ARG A 112 -7.11 18.88 34.47
C ARG A 112 -7.18 18.47 33.01
N THR A 113 -6.18 18.88 32.25
CA THR A 113 -6.04 18.55 30.83
C THR A 113 -4.73 17.80 30.59
N TYR A 114 -4.81 16.69 29.87
CA TYR A 114 -3.67 15.91 29.42
C TYR A 114 -3.49 16.08 27.91
N LEU A 115 -2.27 16.32 27.47
CA LEU A 115 -1.96 16.59 26.07
C LEU A 115 -1.01 15.52 25.54
N SER A 116 -1.15 15.18 24.26
CA SER A 116 -0.13 14.41 23.55
C SER A 116 1.19 15.18 23.48
N PRO A 117 2.34 14.50 23.39
CA PRO A 117 3.63 15.18 23.27
C PRO A 117 3.70 16.13 22.07
N ALA A 118 3.12 15.75 20.94
CA ALA A 118 3.08 16.58 19.73
C ALA A 118 2.19 17.81 19.90
N LEU A 119 1.01 17.68 20.51
CA LEU A 119 0.14 18.82 20.80
C LEU A 119 0.80 19.79 21.78
N ARG A 120 1.48 19.28 22.82
CA ARG A 120 2.23 20.13 23.74
C ARG A 120 3.35 20.89 23.06
N ARG A 121 4.09 20.28 22.13
CA ARG A 121 5.11 20.99 21.32
C ARG A 121 4.45 22.09 20.50
N LEU A 122 3.38 21.75 19.79
CA LEU A 122 2.65 22.71 18.95
C LEU A 122 2.10 23.91 19.74
N MET A 123 1.61 23.69 20.96
CA MET A 123 1.14 24.77 21.85
C MET A 123 2.26 25.70 22.35
N ARG A 124 3.52 25.25 22.34
CA ARG A 124 4.68 26.13 22.65
C ARG A 124 5.10 26.93 21.43
N ASP A 125 4.98 26.34 20.24
CA ASP A 125 5.42 26.95 18.99
C ASP A 125 4.41 27.97 18.44
N LEU A 126 3.12 27.80 18.76
CA LEU A 126 2.05 28.70 18.32
C LEU A 126 1.69 29.76 19.38
N PRO A 127 1.27 30.95 18.94
CA PRO A 127 0.64 31.93 19.81
C PRO A 127 -0.56 31.35 20.57
N ALA A 128 -0.74 31.75 21.83
CA ALA A 128 -1.80 31.21 22.70
C ALA A 128 -3.20 31.40 22.12
N ASN A 129 -3.44 32.55 21.49
CA ASN A 129 -4.70 32.90 20.84
C ASN A 129 -5.03 32.08 19.57
N GLN A 130 -4.09 31.28 19.06
CA GLN A 130 -4.33 30.38 17.92
C GLN A 130 -4.67 28.94 18.35
N LEU A 131 -4.29 28.53 19.57
CA LEU A 131 -4.47 27.14 20.01
C LEU A 131 -4.60 26.98 21.52
N ALA A 132 -3.68 27.53 22.32
CA ALA A 132 -3.62 27.24 23.75
C ALA A 132 -4.89 27.69 24.51
N ASP A 133 -5.45 28.83 24.13
CA ASP A 133 -6.64 29.42 24.76
C ASP A 133 -7.92 28.59 24.54
N ARG A 134 -7.89 27.62 23.63
CA ARG A 134 -8.97 26.63 23.44
C ARG A 134 -9.07 25.68 24.65
N PHE A 135 -7.94 25.39 25.30
CA PHE A 135 -7.83 24.40 26.37
C PHE A 135 -7.62 25.10 27.72
N ARG A 136 -8.71 25.58 28.33
CA ARG A 136 -8.65 26.15 29.69
C ARG A 136 -8.21 25.07 30.69
N SER A 137 -6.98 25.17 31.19
CA SER A 137 -6.51 24.36 32.31
C SER A 137 -6.18 25.28 33.48
N GLY A 138 -6.76 25.00 34.65
CA GLY A 138 -6.44 25.76 35.87
C GLY A 138 -5.07 25.40 36.46
N HIS A 139 -4.36 24.43 35.85
CA HIS A 139 -3.11 23.83 36.32
C HIS A 139 -2.23 23.42 35.13
N ALA A 140 -0.94 23.14 35.37
CA ALA A 140 -0.03 22.62 34.35
C ALA A 140 -0.58 21.36 33.64
N TYR A 141 -0.43 21.32 32.30
CA TYR A 141 -0.90 20.21 31.46
C TYR A 141 -0.21 18.87 31.79
N GLY A 142 -0.99 17.82 32.01
CA GLY A 142 -0.48 16.44 32.08
C GLY A 142 -0.10 15.89 30.71
N THR A 143 0.64 14.78 30.66
CA THR A 143 1.07 14.14 29.40
C THR A 143 0.25 12.89 29.13
N LEU A 144 -0.22 12.71 27.90
CA LEU A 144 -0.83 11.46 27.46
C LEU A 144 0.24 10.49 26.93
N GLY A 145 0.27 9.26 27.44
CA GLY A 145 1.21 8.22 27.03
C GLY A 145 0.88 7.61 25.66
N SER A 146 1.83 6.88 25.08
CA SER A 146 1.71 6.27 23.74
C SER A 146 0.62 5.22 23.62
N ALA A 147 0.21 4.57 24.73
CA ALA A 147 -0.87 3.58 24.71
C ALA A 147 -2.22 4.17 24.26
N GLY A 148 -2.43 5.49 24.42
CA GLY A 148 -3.62 6.20 23.95
C GLY A 148 -3.46 6.87 22.57
N LEU A 149 -2.32 6.71 21.91
CA LEU A 149 -1.94 7.43 20.68
C LEU A 149 -1.66 6.47 19.51
N ALA A 150 -2.22 6.79 18.35
CA ALA A 150 -2.00 6.07 17.09
C ALA A 150 -0.64 6.40 16.45
N SER A 151 -0.12 7.61 16.69
CA SER A 151 1.15 8.08 16.15
C SER A 151 1.88 8.98 17.16
N PRO A 152 3.22 9.05 17.14
CA PRO A 152 3.98 10.02 17.94
C PRO A 152 3.60 11.49 17.66
N ASP A 153 3.11 11.77 16.46
CA ASP A 153 2.79 13.13 15.97
C ASP A 153 1.32 13.51 16.13
N GLU A 154 0.53 12.59 16.66
CA GLU A 154 -0.90 12.78 16.80
C GLU A 154 -1.24 13.86 17.81
N LEU A 155 -2.24 14.69 17.49
CA LEU A 155 -2.68 15.79 18.33
C LEU A 155 -3.93 15.38 19.12
N VAL A 156 -3.75 15.02 20.38
CA VAL A 156 -4.84 14.56 21.25
C VAL A 156 -4.83 15.32 22.58
N ALA A 157 -6.00 15.75 23.02
CA ALA A 157 -6.24 16.32 24.34
C ALA A 157 -7.29 15.52 25.10
N VAL A 158 -7.05 15.24 26.37
CA VAL A 158 -8.01 14.62 27.28
C VAL A 158 -8.34 15.62 28.39
N VAL A 159 -9.61 15.98 28.53
CA VAL A 159 -10.08 17.02 29.45
C VAL A 159 -10.99 16.40 30.50
N GLY A 160 -10.65 16.58 31.77
CA GLY A 160 -11.55 16.24 32.88
C GLY A 160 -12.61 17.32 33.07
N ALA A 161 -13.89 16.94 33.03
CA ALA A 161 -15.02 17.85 33.15
C ALA A 161 -16.03 17.39 34.21
N THR A 162 -16.95 18.29 34.55
CA THR A 162 -18.11 17.97 35.39
C THR A 162 -19.24 17.39 34.53
N PRO A 163 -20.00 16.37 35.00
CA PRO A 163 -21.12 15.81 34.23
C PRO A 163 -22.22 16.81 33.90
N THR A 164 -22.39 17.83 34.75
CA THR A 164 -23.35 18.93 34.57
C THR A 164 -22.76 20.10 33.79
N GLY A 165 -21.52 20.00 33.32
CA GLY A 165 -20.86 21.04 32.53
C GLY A 165 -21.57 21.26 31.19
N SER A 166 -21.60 22.51 30.71
CA SER A 166 -22.17 22.84 29.39
C SER A 166 -21.49 22.06 28.27
N ALA A 167 -20.18 21.86 28.35
CA ALA A 167 -19.41 21.10 27.37
C ALA A 167 -19.85 19.64 27.18
N VAL A 168 -20.38 19.00 28.24
CA VAL A 168 -20.87 17.62 28.18
C VAL A 168 -22.33 17.58 27.77
N ARG A 169 -23.15 18.53 28.25
CA ARG A 169 -24.60 18.58 27.95
C ARG A 169 -24.93 19.05 26.54
N SER A 170 -24.11 19.91 25.97
CA SER A 170 -24.32 20.49 24.64
C SER A 170 -23.51 19.79 23.55
N ALA A 171 -22.76 18.74 23.89
CA ALA A 171 -22.02 17.96 22.91
C ALA A 171 -22.95 17.31 21.88
N SER A 172 -22.56 17.37 20.61
CA SER A 172 -23.25 16.65 19.54
C SER A 172 -23.21 15.14 19.82
N ASN A 173 -24.38 14.48 19.71
CA ASN A 173 -24.47 13.01 19.74
C ASN A 173 -23.72 12.36 18.56
N GLY A 174 -23.25 13.13 17.59
CA GLY A 174 -22.66 12.60 16.38
C GLY A 174 -23.67 11.84 15.53
N GLY A 175 -23.17 11.03 14.61
CA GLY A 175 -23.96 10.12 13.78
C GLY A 175 -23.22 9.79 12.48
N ASP A 176 -23.86 9.04 11.58
CA ASP A 176 -23.28 8.68 10.28
C ASP A 176 -22.82 9.91 9.47
N PHE A 177 -23.47 11.06 9.68
CA PHE A 177 -23.16 12.34 9.02
C PHE A 177 -22.20 13.25 9.82
N ASP A 178 -21.79 12.86 11.03
CA ASP A 178 -20.87 13.62 11.88
C ASP A 178 -19.91 12.69 12.66
N PRO A 179 -19.02 11.95 11.98
CA PRO A 179 -18.14 10.94 12.59
C PRO A 179 -17.02 11.53 13.48
N LEU A 180 -16.92 12.85 13.55
CA LEU A 180 -15.90 13.59 14.28
C LEU A 180 -16.34 14.03 15.68
N ALA A 181 -17.61 13.81 16.02
CA ALA A 181 -18.17 14.05 17.34
C ALA A 181 -18.96 12.84 17.81
N ALA A 182 -18.97 12.60 19.13
CA ALA A 182 -19.83 11.60 19.75
C ALA A 182 -20.02 11.94 21.23
N VAL A 183 -21.13 11.54 21.83
CA VAL A 183 -21.29 11.53 23.28
C VAL A 183 -21.98 10.27 23.72
N GLY A 184 -21.53 9.73 24.86
CA GLY A 184 -22.11 8.52 25.42
C GLY A 184 -21.82 8.37 26.90
N LYS A 185 -22.68 7.61 27.56
CA LYS A 185 -22.46 7.14 28.93
C LYS A 185 -21.65 5.86 28.86
N VAL A 186 -20.54 5.79 29.59
CA VAL A 186 -19.57 4.69 29.51
C VAL A 186 -19.32 4.08 30.90
N SER A 187 -18.95 2.81 30.93
CA SER A 187 -18.45 2.13 32.14
C SER A 187 -16.93 1.88 32.08
N GLY A 188 -16.34 1.94 30.89
CA GLY A 188 -14.93 1.69 30.60
C GLY A 188 -14.55 2.19 29.20
N PHE A 189 -13.43 1.70 28.67
CA PHE A 189 -12.79 2.22 27.45
C PHE A 189 -12.57 1.15 26.36
N ASP A 190 -13.34 0.07 26.42
CA ASP A 190 -13.22 -1.09 25.52
C ASP A 190 -14.01 -0.93 24.21
N GLY A 191 -14.39 0.31 23.87
CA GLY A 191 -15.18 0.61 22.68
C GLY A 191 -14.49 0.17 21.39
N GLY A 192 -15.26 -0.40 20.47
CA GLY A 192 -14.75 -0.97 19.20
C GLY A 192 -14.71 0.01 18.03
N THR A 193 -15.23 1.23 18.18
CA THR A 193 -15.38 2.18 17.07
C THR A 193 -14.10 2.99 16.86
N GLN A 194 -13.38 2.65 15.79
CA GLN A 194 -12.11 3.25 15.41
C GLN A 194 -12.29 4.68 14.89
N SER A 195 -11.24 5.50 15.02
CA SER A 195 -11.24 6.86 14.48
C SER A 195 -11.34 6.87 12.96
N LEU A 196 -12.09 7.84 12.42
CA LEU A 196 -12.17 8.13 10.99
C LEU A 196 -10.80 8.22 10.31
N PHE A 197 -9.79 8.76 11.00
CA PHE A 197 -8.48 9.01 10.43
C PHE A 197 -7.62 7.75 10.26
N VAL A 198 -8.07 6.59 10.76
CA VAL A 198 -7.36 5.30 10.70
C VAL A 198 -8.27 4.17 10.19
N SER A 199 -9.59 4.38 10.11
CA SER A 199 -10.57 3.35 9.75
C SER A 199 -10.32 2.74 8.36
N TYR A 200 -9.80 3.52 7.42
CA TYR A 200 -9.50 3.06 6.05
C TYR A 200 -8.10 2.46 5.90
N ASP A 201 -7.17 2.72 6.82
CA ASP A 201 -5.75 2.32 6.72
C ASP A 201 -5.60 0.81 6.51
N ARG A 202 -6.34 0.02 7.29
CA ARG A 202 -6.25 -1.44 7.24
C ARG A 202 -6.78 -1.99 5.92
N ALA A 203 -7.94 -1.50 5.47
CA ALA A 203 -8.54 -1.93 4.21
C ALA A 203 -7.65 -1.56 3.01
N ALA A 204 -7.11 -0.33 3.01
CA ALA A 204 -6.21 0.16 1.98
C ALA A 204 -4.92 -0.68 1.93
N THR A 205 -4.34 -1.00 3.09
CA THR A 205 -3.13 -1.84 3.17
C THR A 205 -3.39 -3.29 2.71
N ILE A 206 -4.54 -3.87 3.06
CA ILE A 206 -4.93 -5.21 2.57
C ILE A 206 -5.09 -5.20 1.05
N LEU A 207 -5.74 -4.18 0.49
CA LEU A 207 -5.92 -4.04 -0.95
C LEU A 207 -4.58 -3.87 -1.68
N GLY A 208 -3.73 -2.96 -1.20
CA GLY A 208 -2.38 -2.76 -1.73
C GLY A 208 -1.53 -4.03 -1.63
N GLY A 209 -1.64 -4.75 -0.51
CA GLY A 209 -0.99 -6.03 -0.32
C GLY A 209 -1.48 -7.10 -1.30
N ALA A 210 -2.80 -7.24 -1.50
CA ALA A 210 -3.37 -8.21 -2.42
C ALA A 210 -2.83 -8.06 -3.86
N ILE A 211 -2.63 -6.81 -4.31
CA ILE A 211 -2.05 -6.48 -5.61
C ILE A 211 -0.59 -6.97 -5.72
N LEU A 212 0.17 -6.92 -4.62
CA LEU A 212 1.59 -7.26 -4.58
C LEU A 212 1.89 -8.76 -4.40
N ILE A 213 0.92 -9.57 -3.97
CA ILE A 213 1.06 -11.04 -3.83
C ILE A 213 1.59 -11.67 -5.13
N VAL A 214 1.12 -11.17 -6.25
CA VAL A 214 1.32 -11.77 -7.57
C VAL A 214 2.74 -11.52 -8.09
N PRO A 215 3.24 -10.28 -8.09
CA PRO A 215 4.65 -10.01 -8.31
C PRO A 215 5.58 -10.90 -7.46
N VAL A 216 5.25 -11.14 -6.18
CA VAL A 216 6.02 -12.03 -5.30
C VAL A 216 5.99 -13.48 -5.79
N ILE A 217 4.81 -14.01 -6.16
CA ILE A 217 4.68 -15.37 -6.72
C ILE A 217 5.50 -15.51 -8.01
N VAL A 218 5.45 -14.51 -8.89
CA VAL A 218 6.24 -14.48 -10.13
C VAL A 218 7.73 -14.54 -9.82
N LEU A 219 8.20 -13.72 -8.88
CA LEU A 219 9.59 -13.67 -8.45
C LEU A 219 10.06 -15.01 -7.87
N ALA A 220 9.24 -15.64 -7.03
CA ALA A 220 9.50 -16.98 -6.49
C ALA A 220 9.57 -18.04 -7.60
N SER A 221 8.71 -17.95 -8.61
CA SER A 221 8.73 -18.86 -9.77
C SER A 221 9.99 -18.69 -10.63
N ALA A 222 10.47 -17.45 -10.79
CA ALA A 222 11.70 -17.15 -11.52
C ALA A 222 12.94 -17.70 -10.78
N ALA A 223 12.96 -17.58 -9.45
CA ALA A 223 14.02 -18.15 -8.61
C ALA A 223 14.13 -19.68 -8.76
N GLY A 224 13.00 -20.40 -8.77
CA GLY A 224 12.97 -21.85 -8.94
C GLY A 224 13.50 -22.32 -10.30
N ARG A 225 13.21 -21.58 -11.38
CA ARG A 225 13.65 -21.91 -12.74
C ARG A 225 15.16 -21.74 -12.95
N LEU A 226 15.77 -20.71 -12.37
CA LEU A 226 17.21 -20.43 -12.51
C LEU A 226 18.11 -21.60 -12.07
N GLY A 227 17.64 -22.43 -11.12
CA GLY A 227 18.35 -23.63 -10.67
C GLY A 227 18.16 -24.86 -11.57
N ALA A 228 17.02 -24.98 -12.27
CA ALA A 228 16.61 -26.23 -12.91
C ALA A 228 17.51 -26.63 -14.09
N ALA A 229 17.82 -25.71 -15.01
CA ALA A 229 18.58 -26.00 -16.23
C ALA A 229 20.02 -26.48 -15.97
N ARG A 230 20.66 -26.04 -14.87
CA ARG A 230 21.99 -26.51 -14.48
C ARG A 230 21.97 -27.79 -13.66
N ARG A 231 20.91 -28.02 -12.87
CA ARG A 231 20.72 -29.26 -12.09
C ARG A 231 20.49 -30.48 -12.98
N GLU A 232 19.82 -30.30 -14.12
CA GLU A 232 19.64 -31.33 -15.16
C GLU A 232 21.01 -31.94 -15.58
N GLN A 233 22.02 -31.09 -15.82
CA GLN A 233 23.34 -31.52 -16.27
C GLN A 233 24.14 -32.26 -15.20
N ARG A 234 23.96 -31.89 -13.93
CA ARG A 234 24.65 -32.56 -12.80
C ARG A 234 24.02 -33.89 -12.42
N ARG A 235 22.73 -34.09 -12.71
CA ARG A 235 21.98 -35.27 -12.27
C ARG A 235 21.69 -36.27 -13.40
N GLY A 236 22.04 -35.94 -14.64
CA GLY A 236 22.12 -36.88 -15.76
C GLY A 236 22.90 -38.17 -15.40
N PRO A 237 24.10 -38.07 -14.79
CA PRO A 237 24.85 -39.26 -14.35
C PRO A 237 24.15 -40.08 -13.27
N LEU A 238 23.43 -39.43 -12.33
CA LEU A 238 22.66 -40.13 -11.30
C LEU A 238 21.45 -40.88 -11.88
N ARG A 239 20.83 -40.35 -12.94
CA ARG A 239 19.79 -41.08 -13.70
C ARG A 239 20.38 -42.31 -14.39
N LEU A 240 21.58 -42.18 -14.94
CA LEU A 240 22.31 -43.31 -15.55
C LEU A 240 22.74 -44.36 -14.51
N ALA A 241 23.00 -43.94 -13.27
CA ALA A 241 23.27 -44.81 -12.12
C ALA A 241 22.00 -45.40 -11.45
N GLY A 242 20.80 -45.20 -12.03
CA GLY A 242 19.56 -45.81 -11.55
C GLY A 242 18.74 -44.99 -10.52
N ALA A 243 19.09 -43.73 -10.25
CA ALA A 243 18.32 -42.90 -9.31
C ALA A 243 16.88 -42.67 -9.81
N THR A 244 15.90 -42.88 -8.92
CA THR A 244 14.48 -42.74 -9.28
C THR A 244 14.07 -41.27 -9.50
N PRO A 245 13.07 -40.99 -10.35
CA PRO A 245 12.55 -39.62 -10.54
C PRO A 245 12.08 -38.97 -9.24
N ARG A 246 11.54 -39.74 -8.30
CA ARG A 246 11.11 -39.24 -6.98
C ARG A 246 12.28 -38.76 -6.14
N GLN A 247 13.39 -39.51 -6.12
CA GLN A 247 14.62 -39.12 -5.39
C GLN A 247 15.23 -37.84 -5.98
N ILE A 248 15.26 -37.72 -7.32
CA ILE A 248 15.77 -36.53 -8.00
C ILE A 248 14.89 -35.30 -7.69
N LEU A 249 13.57 -35.45 -7.71
CA LEU A 249 12.67 -34.34 -7.35
C LEU A 249 12.80 -33.94 -5.88
N ALA A 250 12.92 -34.91 -4.96
CA ALA A 250 13.13 -34.64 -3.53
C ALA A 250 14.45 -33.89 -3.28
N MET A 251 15.55 -34.34 -3.89
CA MET A 251 16.85 -33.65 -3.84
C MET A 251 16.75 -32.21 -4.39
N THR A 252 15.97 -31.99 -5.46
CA THR A 252 15.77 -30.62 -6.02
C THR A 252 14.96 -29.76 -5.06
N GLY A 253 13.92 -30.32 -4.45
CA GLY A 253 13.07 -29.64 -3.48
C GLY A 253 13.88 -29.16 -2.29
N VAL A 254 14.64 -30.05 -1.64
CA VAL A 254 15.46 -29.72 -0.45
C VAL A 254 16.51 -28.66 -0.76
N GLU A 255 17.25 -28.82 -1.87
CA GLU A 255 18.27 -27.84 -2.28
C GLU A 255 17.65 -26.46 -2.56
N SER A 256 16.48 -26.41 -3.18
CA SER A 256 15.78 -25.15 -3.47
C SER A 256 15.20 -24.51 -2.22
N ALA A 257 14.64 -25.32 -1.32
CA ALA A 257 14.14 -24.86 -0.03
C ALA A 257 15.28 -24.22 0.79
N ALA A 258 16.47 -24.83 0.81
CA ALA A 258 17.62 -24.28 1.52
C ALA A 258 18.07 -22.91 0.94
N VAL A 259 18.14 -22.79 -0.39
CA VAL A 259 18.44 -21.50 -1.05
C VAL A 259 17.35 -20.47 -0.80
N GLY A 260 16.08 -20.89 -0.87
CA GLY A 260 14.92 -20.05 -0.57
C GLY A 260 14.89 -19.56 0.87
N LEU A 261 15.20 -20.42 1.84
CA LEU A 261 15.33 -20.08 3.27
C LEU A 261 16.46 -19.08 3.51
N ALA A 262 17.64 -19.33 2.93
CA ALA A 262 18.77 -18.41 3.06
C ALA A 262 18.45 -17.02 2.48
N GLY A 263 17.80 -17.00 1.31
CA GLY A 263 17.30 -15.76 0.72
C GLY A 263 16.25 -15.09 1.59
N ALA A 264 15.24 -15.82 2.04
CA ALA A 264 14.18 -15.28 2.89
C ALA A 264 14.70 -14.74 4.23
N ALA A 265 15.69 -15.40 4.83
CA ALA A 265 16.38 -14.93 6.03
C ALA A 265 17.13 -13.61 5.77
N ALA A 266 17.82 -13.49 4.63
CA ALA A 266 18.44 -12.22 4.23
C ALA A 266 17.39 -11.11 4.01
N GLY A 267 16.24 -11.45 3.42
CA GLY A 267 15.11 -10.52 3.27
C GLY A 267 14.53 -10.07 4.61
N ALA A 268 14.40 -11.00 5.57
CA ALA A 268 13.94 -10.69 6.93
C ALA A 268 14.96 -9.83 7.71
N LEU A 269 16.25 -10.08 7.54
CA LEU A 269 17.31 -9.25 8.12
C LEU A 269 17.27 -7.83 7.54
N LEU A 270 17.10 -7.70 6.23
CA LEU A 270 16.95 -6.40 5.58
C LEU A 270 15.68 -5.67 6.04
N TYR A 271 14.58 -6.40 6.22
CA TYR A 271 13.34 -5.87 6.79
C TYR A 271 13.58 -5.28 8.18
N VAL A 272 14.23 -6.02 9.09
CA VAL A 272 14.55 -5.53 10.44
C VAL A 272 15.45 -4.30 10.39
N LEU A 273 16.44 -4.28 9.49
CA LEU A 273 17.35 -3.14 9.31
C LEU A 273 16.62 -1.90 8.78
N LEU A 274 15.56 -2.08 7.99
CA LEU A 274 14.76 -1.00 7.42
C LEU A 274 13.66 -0.48 8.35
N LEU A 275 13.31 -1.19 9.44
CA LEU A 275 12.29 -0.76 10.41
C LEU A 275 12.44 0.70 10.90
N PRO A 276 13.62 1.19 11.31
CA PRO A 276 13.74 2.59 11.76
C PRO A 276 13.45 3.58 10.63
N LEU A 277 13.92 3.30 9.41
CA LEU A 277 13.65 4.15 8.25
C LEU A 277 12.17 4.12 7.85
N LEU A 278 11.52 2.97 8.00
CA LEU A 278 10.09 2.84 7.76
C LEU A 278 9.23 3.57 8.80
N ALA A 279 9.73 3.68 10.04
CA ALA A 279 9.02 4.37 11.11
C ALA A 279 8.86 5.88 10.82
N GLU A 280 9.83 6.47 10.11
CA GLU A 280 9.83 7.88 9.67
C GLU A 280 8.93 8.16 8.45
N ILE A 281 8.37 7.12 7.81
CA ILE A 281 7.46 7.32 6.68
C ILE A 281 6.07 7.68 7.21
N SER A 282 5.72 8.96 7.12
CA SER A 282 4.40 9.44 7.52
C SER A 282 3.30 8.84 6.64
N TYR A 283 2.36 8.13 7.26
CA TYR A 283 1.19 7.54 6.62
C TYR A 283 -0.01 7.73 7.54
N GLY A 284 -1.17 8.08 6.99
CA GLY A 284 -2.34 8.28 7.83
C GLY A 284 -2.23 9.57 8.68
N VAL A 285 -2.43 9.36 9.98
CA VAL A 285 -2.31 10.36 11.05
C VAL A 285 -0.89 10.79 11.43
N GLY A 286 0.16 10.13 10.89
CA GLY A 286 1.55 10.50 11.13
C GLY A 286 2.54 9.33 11.06
N ASP A 287 3.70 9.51 11.70
CA ASP A 287 4.77 8.51 11.74
C ASP A 287 4.38 7.26 12.53
N TRP A 288 5.12 6.17 12.32
CA TRP A 288 4.87 4.89 12.96
C TRP A 288 5.75 4.70 14.19
N TYR A 289 5.22 4.02 15.21
CA TYR A 289 6.09 3.45 16.22
C TYR A 289 6.82 2.24 15.61
N ALA A 290 8.14 2.17 15.76
CA ALA A 290 8.93 1.05 15.23
C ALA A 290 8.43 -0.32 15.73
N GLY A 291 7.86 -0.37 16.95
CA GLY A 291 7.24 -1.57 17.51
C GLY A 291 5.95 -2.01 16.80
N ASP A 292 5.18 -1.08 16.22
CA ASP A 292 3.92 -1.40 15.53
C ASP A 292 4.18 -2.06 14.18
N LEU A 293 5.32 -1.75 13.57
CA LEU A 293 5.74 -2.38 12.33
C LEU A 293 6.33 -3.77 12.55
N TRP A 294 6.72 -4.15 13.78
CA TRP A 294 7.27 -5.47 14.04
C TRP A 294 6.21 -6.57 13.99
N VAL A 295 6.20 -7.35 12.91
CA VAL A 295 5.28 -8.48 12.72
C VAL A 295 5.41 -9.60 13.75
N GLY A 296 6.48 -9.65 14.56
CA GLY A 296 6.71 -10.75 15.50
C GLY A 296 7.37 -11.99 14.87
N LEU A 297 8.03 -12.78 15.72
CA LEU A 297 8.85 -13.92 15.27
C LEU A 297 8.03 -15.00 14.56
N GLY A 298 6.79 -15.27 15.01
CA GLY A 298 5.92 -16.28 14.39
C GLY A 298 5.62 -15.99 12.92
N TRP A 299 5.32 -14.73 12.60
CA TRP A 299 5.05 -14.30 11.23
C TRP A 299 6.32 -14.27 10.37
N VAL A 300 7.48 -13.90 10.93
CA VAL A 300 8.76 -14.01 10.23
C VAL A 300 9.02 -15.47 9.83
N LEU A 301 8.90 -16.41 10.77
CA LEU A 301 9.08 -17.84 10.49
C LEU A 301 8.07 -18.36 9.46
N ALA A 302 6.82 -17.91 9.52
CA ALA A 302 5.79 -18.27 8.54
C ALA A 302 6.16 -17.79 7.12
N VAL A 303 6.62 -16.54 6.97
CA VAL A 303 7.05 -16.01 5.66
C VAL A 303 8.27 -16.77 5.13
N LEU A 304 9.25 -17.07 5.98
CA LEU A 304 10.41 -17.89 5.62
C LEU A 304 9.98 -19.26 5.10
N ALA A 305 9.05 -19.92 5.79
CA ALA A 305 8.49 -21.21 5.37
C ALA A 305 7.74 -21.11 4.03
N VAL A 306 6.87 -20.10 3.86
CA VAL A 306 6.11 -19.87 2.62
C VAL A 306 7.05 -19.67 1.43
N VAL A 307 8.09 -18.83 1.56
CA VAL A 307 9.06 -18.59 0.49
C VAL A 307 9.89 -19.84 0.18
N ALA A 308 10.29 -20.61 1.20
CA ALA A 308 10.98 -21.88 1.02
C ALA A 308 10.13 -22.93 0.28
N VAL A 309 8.85 -23.03 0.62
CA VAL A 309 7.90 -23.92 -0.05
C VAL A 309 7.67 -23.47 -1.49
N LEU A 310 7.44 -22.17 -1.73
CA LEU A 310 7.23 -21.63 -3.08
C LEU A 310 8.43 -21.87 -3.99
N THR A 311 9.65 -21.66 -3.49
CA THR A 311 10.89 -21.90 -4.24
C THR A 311 11.10 -23.39 -4.54
N ALA A 312 10.83 -24.27 -3.56
CA ALA A 312 10.89 -25.72 -3.74
C ALA A 312 9.85 -26.24 -4.76
N VAL A 313 8.59 -25.83 -4.62
CA VAL A 313 7.50 -26.21 -5.54
C VAL A 313 7.79 -25.71 -6.95
N SER A 314 8.27 -24.47 -7.10
CA SER A 314 8.65 -23.91 -8.40
C SER A 314 9.79 -24.69 -9.06
N ALA A 315 10.81 -25.08 -8.30
CA ALA A 315 11.92 -25.88 -8.82
C ALA A 315 11.47 -27.30 -9.21
N VAL A 316 10.67 -27.97 -8.37
CA VAL A 316 10.16 -29.33 -8.62
C VAL A 316 9.24 -29.38 -9.83
N THR A 317 8.34 -28.40 -9.99
CA THR A 317 7.42 -28.33 -11.13
C THR A 317 8.16 -28.07 -12.45
N SER A 318 9.18 -27.20 -12.44
CA SER A 318 10.02 -26.97 -13.63
C SER A 318 10.76 -28.23 -14.09
N LEU A 319 11.26 -29.05 -13.16
CA LEU A 319 11.97 -30.28 -13.47
C LEU A 319 11.01 -31.42 -13.90
N ARG A 320 9.81 -31.49 -13.30
CA ARG A 320 8.77 -32.48 -13.67
C ARG A 320 8.33 -32.36 -15.12
N ALA A 321 8.25 -31.15 -15.66
CA ALA A 321 7.84 -30.92 -17.04
C ALA A 321 8.84 -31.51 -18.05
N VAL A 322 10.14 -31.44 -17.74
CA VAL A 322 11.23 -31.95 -18.58
C VAL A 322 11.34 -33.48 -18.48
N ALA A 323 11.16 -34.04 -17.29
CA ALA A 323 11.27 -35.49 -17.07
C ALA A 323 10.19 -36.33 -17.79
N ARG A 324 9.02 -35.75 -18.11
CA ARG A 324 7.90 -36.46 -18.76
C ARG A 324 8.02 -36.56 -20.29
N SER A 325 8.91 -35.79 -20.93
CA SER A 325 9.08 -35.83 -22.39
C SER A 325 10.56 -35.99 -22.76
N PRO A 326 11.10 -37.22 -22.73
CA PRO A 326 12.50 -37.48 -23.05
C PRO A 326 12.86 -37.30 -24.55
N LEU A 327 11.87 -37.05 -25.42
CA LEU A 327 12.02 -36.91 -26.88
C LEU A 327 11.55 -35.55 -27.43
N GLY A 328 11.45 -34.51 -26.59
CA GLY A 328 10.84 -33.21 -26.90
C GLY A 328 11.45 -32.37 -28.03
N VAL A 329 12.45 -32.89 -28.74
CA VAL A 329 13.16 -32.18 -29.83
C VAL A 329 12.30 -32.05 -31.10
N ALA A 330 11.27 -32.89 -31.27
CA ALA A 330 10.45 -32.87 -32.49
C ALA A 330 9.10 -32.12 -32.36
N GLN A 331 8.69 -31.69 -31.15
CA GLN A 331 7.37 -31.07 -30.93
C GLN A 331 7.38 -29.56 -30.69
N GLU A 332 8.54 -28.89 -30.71
CA GLU A 332 8.61 -27.42 -30.64
C GLU A 332 8.04 -26.70 -31.88
N ALA A 333 7.64 -27.45 -32.92
CA ALA A 333 7.22 -26.91 -34.22
C ALA A 333 5.83 -26.24 -34.25
N ASN A 334 5.09 -26.12 -33.14
CA ASN A 334 3.80 -25.42 -33.19
C ASN A 334 3.47 -24.62 -31.90
N PRO A 335 3.84 -23.32 -31.82
CA PRO A 335 3.40 -22.48 -30.73
C PRO A 335 1.87 -22.38 -30.74
N ARG A 336 1.21 -22.83 -29.66
CA ARG A 336 -0.26 -22.75 -29.49
C ARG A 336 -0.68 -21.27 -29.46
N ARG A 337 -1.15 -20.78 -30.61
CA ARG A 337 -1.64 -19.40 -30.81
C ARG A 337 -2.63 -18.98 -29.72
N THR A 338 -2.51 -17.73 -29.27
CA THR A 338 -3.46 -17.16 -28.31
C THR A 338 -4.80 -16.90 -29.01
N ARG A 339 -5.91 -17.40 -28.43
CA ARG A 339 -7.24 -17.30 -29.04
C ARG A 339 -7.89 -15.95 -28.69
N VAL A 340 -8.52 -15.29 -29.67
CA VAL A 340 -9.26 -14.00 -29.52
C VAL A 340 -10.34 -14.07 -28.45
N ILE A 341 -10.88 -15.27 -28.18
CA ILE A 341 -11.84 -15.51 -27.09
C ILE A 341 -11.37 -14.98 -25.73
N ARG A 342 -10.06 -14.91 -25.47
CA ARG A 342 -9.52 -14.35 -24.23
C ARG A 342 -9.75 -12.85 -24.11
N LEU A 343 -9.66 -12.12 -25.23
CA LEU A 343 -10.00 -10.69 -25.30
C LEU A 343 -11.50 -10.48 -25.11
N VAL A 344 -12.32 -11.29 -25.78
CA VAL A 344 -13.79 -11.23 -25.64
C VAL A 344 -14.20 -11.44 -24.19
N LEU A 345 -13.66 -12.47 -23.53
CA LEU A 345 -13.91 -12.72 -22.10
C LEU A 345 -13.48 -11.55 -21.22
N PHE A 346 -12.34 -10.91 -21.50
CA PHE A 346 -11.91 -9.73 -20.76
C PHE A 346 -12.86 -8.55 -20.93
N VAL A 347 -13.28 -8.24 -22.15
CA VAL A 347 -14.23 -7.14 -22.43
C VAL A 347 -15.56 -7.40 -21.72
N VAL A 348 -16.08 -8.63 -21.77
CA VAL A 348 -17.31 -9.03 -21.07
C VAL A 348 -17.15 -8.86 -19.54
N THR A 349 -16.02 -9.29 -18.97
CA THR A 349 -15.73 -9.09 -17.55
C THR A 349 -15.68 -7.61 -17.17
N VAL A 350 -15.00 -6.77 -17.95
CA VAL A 350 -14.92 -5.32 -17.68
C VAL A 350 -16.29 -4.68 -17.75
N LEU A 351 -17.10 -5.05 -18.75
CA LEU A 351 -18.47 -4.55 -18.89
C LEU A 351 -19.33 -4.95 -17.69
N TYR A 352 -19.24 -6.21 -17.25
CA TYR A 352 -19.95 -6.69 -16.07
C TYR A 352 -19.57 -5.90 -14.80
N VAL A 353 -18.26 -5.69 -14.57
CA VAL A 353 -17.77 -4.87 -13.45
C VAL A 353 -18.30 -3.44 -13.53
N ALA A 354 -18.29 -2.83 -14.72
CA ALA A 354 -18.77 -1.46 -14.93
C ALA A 354 -20.28 -1.32 -14.69
N THR A 355 -21.08 -2.31 -15.11
CA THR A 355 -22.53 -2.31 -14.84
C THR A 355 -22.83 -2.55 -13.37
N SER A 356 -22.12 -3.47 -12.70
CA SER A 356 -22.34 -3.73 -11.27
C SER A 356 -21.92 -2.55 -10.38
N ALA A 357 -20.95 -1.74 -10.79
CA ALA A 357 -20.54 -0.57 -10.01
C ALA A 357 -21.61 0.54 -9.94
N GLN A 358 -22.65 0.50 -10.77
CA GLN A 358 -23.70 1.54 -10.81
C GLN A 358 -24.75 1.39 -9.70
N ASP A 359 -24.90 0.21 -9.10
CA ASP A 359 -25.97 -0.07 -8.13
C ASP A 359 -25.70 0.47 -6.70
N GLY A 360 -24.57 1.16 -6.48
CA GLY A 360 -24.25 1.96 -5.28
C GLY A 360 -24.15 1.22 -3.93
N SER A 361 -24.58 -0.04 -3.84
CA SER A 361 -24.79 -0.79 -2.59
C SER A 361 -24.05 -2.14 -2.57
N MET A 362 -22.78 -2.14 -2.98
CA MET A 362 -21.98 -3.36 -3.09
C MET A 362 -21.49 -3.83 -1.71
N LYS A 363 -21.80 -5.09 -1.34
CA LYS A 363 -21.19 -5.73 -0.16
C LYS A 363 -19.69 -5.96 -0.40
N ILE A 364 -18.88 -5.94 0.67
CA ILE A 364 -17.43 -6.26 0.62
C ILE A 364 -17.12 -7.56 -0.14
N GLY A 365 -17.93 -8.61 0.06
CA GLY A 365 -17.76 -9.88 -0.67
C GLY A 365 -17.92 -9.75 -2.18
N GLN A 366 -18.82 -8.88 -2.64
CA GLN A 366 -19.05 -8.59 -4.05
C GLN A 366 -17.92 -7.73 -4.63
N GLN A 367 -17.41 -6.75 -3.88
CA GLN A 367 -16.23 -5.97 -4.28
C GLN A 367 -15.00 -6.87 -4.47
N LEU A 368 -14.77 -7.80 -3.53
CA LEU A 368 -13.68 -8.77 -3.62
C LEU A 368 -13.84 -9.72 -4.80
N SER A 369 -15.05 -10.20 -5.08
CA SER A 369 -15.29 -11.10 -6.22
C SER A 369 -15.11 -10.39 -7.56
N LEU A 370 -15.56 -9.14 -7.70
CA LEU A 370 -15.33 -8.31 -8.88
C LEU A 370 -13.84 -7.99 -9.08
N LEU A 371 -13.11 -7.69 -8.01
CA LEU A 371 -11.66 -7.48 -8.06
C LEU A 371 -10.92 -8.74 -8.52
N LEU A 372 -11.25 -9.91 -7.95
CA LEU A 372 -10.68 -11.20 -8.34
C LEU A 372 -11.01 -11.55 -9.81
N LEU A 373 -12.24 -11.24 -10.26
CA LEU A 373 -12.67 -11.46 -11.62
C LEU A 373 -11.90 -10.57 -12.61
N PHE A 374 -11.80 -9.26 -12.33
CA PHE A 374 -10.98 -8.33 -13.11
C PHE A 374 -9.52 -8.80 -13.19
N TYR A 375 -8.97 -9.21 -12.05
CA TYR A 375 -7.61 -9.70 -11.95
C TYR A 375 -7.39 -10.99 -12.77
N GLY A 376 -8.34 -11.94 -12.72
CA GLY A 376 -8.31 -13.14 -13.55
C GLY A 376 -8.39 -12.85 -15.05
N ALA A 377 -9.26 -11.92 -15.44
CA ALA A 377 -9.43 -11.49 -16.82
C ALA A 377 -8.16 -10.80 -17.36
N PHE A 378 -7.54 -9.92 -16.56
CA PHE A 378 -6.27 -9.28 -16.87
C PHE A 378 -5.16 -10.31 -17.18
N TRP A 379 -5.09 -11.39 -16.40
CA TRP A 379 -4.14 -12.48 -16.63
C TRP A 379 -4.40 -13.28 -17.91
N MET A 380 -5.66 -13.38 -18.34
CA MET A 380 -6.01 -14.07 -19.58
C MET A 380 -5.63 -13.27 -20.83
N VAL A 381 -5.78 -11.94 -20.80
CA VAL A 381 -5.53 -11.06 -21.95
C VAL A 381 -4.05 -10.84 -22.21
N GLY A 382 -3.22 -10.78 -21.17
CA GLY A 382 -1.81 -10.41 -21.29
C GLY A 382 -1.00 -11.15 -22.36
N PRO A 383 -1.00 -12.50 -22.41
CA PRO A 383 -0.30 -13.24 -23.46
C PRO A 383 -0.82 -12.95 -24.88
N TRP A 384 -2.11 -12.64 -25.02
CA TRP A 384 -2.67 -12.27 -26.32
C TRP A 384 -2.13 -10.92 -26.80
N VAL A 385 -2.01 -9.94 -25.90
CA VAL A 385 -1.42 -8.63 -26.24
C VAL A 385 0.06 -8.77 -26.63
N VAL A 386 0.84 -9.60 -25.91
CA VAL A 386 2.25 -9.85 -26.25
C VAL A 386 2.40 -10.49 -27.64
N ASP A 387 1.54 -11.46 -27.96
CA ASP A 387 1.53 -12.14 -29.25
C ASP A 387 1.19 -11.16 -30.40
N VAL A 388 0.17 -10.31 -30.20
CA VAL A 388 -0.16 -9.22 -31.15
C VAL A 388 1.01 -8.26 -31.32
N LEU A 389 1.64 -7.82 -30.21
CA LEU A 389 2.78 -6.92 -30.25
C LEU A 389 3.95 -7.53 -31.04
N GLY A 390 4.27 -8.80 -30.80
CA GLY A 390 5.30 -9.52 -31.56
C GLY A 390 5.01 -9.51 -33.06
N ARG A 391 3.76 -9.74 -33.47
CA ARG A 391 3.36 -9.70 -34.89
C ARG A 391 3.47 -8.31 -35.50
N VAL A 392 2.98 -7.28 -34.80
CA VAL A 392 3.02 -5.89 -35.29
C VAL A 392 4.46 -5.43 -35.44
N VAL A 393 5.28 -5.59 -34.39
CA VAL A 393 6.70 -5.21 -34.43
C VAL A 393 7.45 -6.02 -35.51
N GLY A 394 7.13 -7.30 -35.66
CA GLY A 394 7.71 -8.17 -36.69
C GLY A 394 7.41 -7.69 -38.11
N ARG A 395 6.19 -7.19 -38.36
CA ARG A 395 5.78 -6.63 -39.66
C ARG A 395 6.54 -5.36 -40.03
N PHE A 396 6.90 -4.53 -39.03
CA PHE A 396 7.63 -3.28 -39.23
C PHE A 396 9.14 -3.37 -38.97
N ALA A 397 9.67 -4.58 -38.71
CA ALA A 397 11.06 -4.78 -38.32
C ALA A 397 12.02 -4.56 -39.51
N ARG A 398 12.71 -3.40 -39.52
CA ARG A 398 13.77 -3.08 -40.50
C ARG A 398 15.18 -3.46 -40.07
N ARG A 399 15.38 -3.95 -38.83
CA ARG A 399 16.69 -4.33 -38.28
C ARG A 399 16.66 -5.79 -37.81
N PRO A 400 17.74 -6.58 -37.99
CA PRO A 400 17.80 -7.99 -37.59
C PRO A 400 17.47 -8.21 -36.10
N ALA A 401 18.00 -7.34 -35.23
CA ALA A 401 17.74 -7.40 -33.80
C ALA A 401 16.26 -7.19 -33.44
N THR A 402 15.52 -6.35 -34.18
CA THR A 402 14.08 -6.16 -33.96
C THR A 402 13.30 -7.38 -34.42
N LEU A 403 13.64 -7.92 -35.59
CA LEU A 403 12.95 -9.07 -36.17
C LEU A 403 13.11 -10.31 -35.27
N LEU A 404 14.33 -10.53 -34.76
CA LEU A 404 14.63 -11.62 -33.84
C LEU A 404 13.84 -11.49 -32.54
N ALA A 405 13.80 -10.29 -31.95
CA ALA A 405 13.03 -10.02 -30.74
C ALA A 405 11.51 -10.24 -30.97
N ALA A 406 10.98 -9.73 -32.08
CA ALA A 406 9.58 -9.83 -32.44
C ALA A 406 9.10 -11.28 -32.61
N ARG A 407 9.87 -12.10 -33.33
CA ARG A 407 9.56 -13.53 -33.52
C ARG A 407 9.57 -14.28 -32.19
N ARG A 408 10.56 -14.02 -31.33
CA ARG A 408 10.63 -14.65 -30.01
C ARG A 408 9.43 -14.32 -29.12
N LEU A 409 8.95 -13.08 -29.19
CA LEU A 409 7.75 -12.66 -28.44
C LEU A 409 6.49 -13.37 -28.93
N SER A 410 6.34 -13.59 -30.24
CA SER A 410 5.21 -14.36 -30.79
C SER A 410 5.32 -15.86 -30.53
N ASP A 411 6.52 -16.39 -30.39
CA ASP A 411 6.76 -17.82 -30.16
C ASP A 411 6.51 -18.21 -28.69
N ASP A 412 6.89 -17.36 -27.72
CA ASP A 412 6.60 -17.56 -26.28
C ASP A 412 5.95 -16.32 -25.61
N PRO A 413 4.69 -16.01 -25.97
CA PRO A 413 4.00 -14.84 -25.41
C PRO A 413 3.65 -15.00 -23.93
N ARG A 414 3.47 -16.23 -23.44
CA ARG A 414 3.17 -16.48 -22.01
C ARG A 414 4.41 -16.25 -21.14
N GLY A 415 5.58 -16.72 -21.59
CA GLY A 415 6.84 -16.46 -20.91
C GLY A 415 7.09 -14.96 -20.81
N ALA A 416 6.97 -14.24 -21.92
CA ALA A 416 7.14 -12.78 -21.96
C ALA A 416 6.07 -12.00 -21.17
N TRP A 417 4.81 -12.43 -21.12
CA TRP A 417 3.81 -11.78 -20.27
C TRP A 417 4.15 -11.91 -18.77
N ARG A 418 4.54 -13.11 -18.32
CA ARG A 418 4.79 -13.37 -16.89
C ARG A 418 5.92 -12.52 -16.32
N THR A 419 6.88 -12.08 -17.13
CA THR A 419 8.00 -11.25 -16.66
C THR A 419 7.59 -9.82 -16.39
N VAL A 420 6.55 -9.34 -17.09
CA VAL A 420 6.13 -7.94 -17.08
C VAL A 420 4.78 -7.75 -16.35
N SER A 421 3.97 -8.81 -16.18
CA SER A 421 2.58 -8.71 -15.68
C SER A 421 2.43 -7.99 -14.35
N GLY A 422 3.36 -8.21 -13.41
CA GLY A 422 3.38 -7.50 -12.12
C GLY A 422 3.55 -5.99 -12.27
N LEU A 423 4.40 -5.56 -13.22
CA LEU A 423 4.61 -4.15 -13.53
C LEU A 423 3.42 -3.53 -14.25
N VAL A 424 2.83 -4.27 -15.19
CA VAL A 424 1.64 -3.83 -15.95
C VAL A 424 0.47 -3.58 -15.00
N LEU A 425 0.25 -4.47 -14.03
CA LEU A 425 -0.80 -4.29 -13.02
C LEU A 425 -0.50 -3.11 -12.08
N ALA A 426 0.73 -3.03 -11.55
CA ALA A 426 1.14 -1.92 -10.69
C ALA A 426 1.03 -0.57 -11.41
N GLY A 427 1.40 -0.52 -12.69
CA GLY A 427 1.27 0.67 -13.54
C GLY A 427 -0.18 1.09 -13.74
N PHE A 428 -1.10 0.15 -13.99
CA PHE A 428 -2.53 0.46 -14.07
C PHE A 428 -3.07 1.03 -12.75
N VAL A 429 -2.82 0.32 -11.64
CA VAL A 429 -3.26 0.71 -10.28
C VAL A 429 -2.73 2.10 -9.94
N ALA A 430 -1.45 2.35 -10.15
CA ALA A 430 -0.85 3.64 -9.87
C ALA A 430 -1.36 4.74 -10.79
N GLY A 431 -1.50 4.47 -12.10
CA GLY A 431 -2.09 5.43 -13.04
C GLY A 431 -3.51 5.83 -12.63
N PHE A 432 -4.30 4.85 -12.23
CA PHE A 432 -5.67 5.06 -11.77
C PHE A 432 -5.72 5.79 -10.43
N PHE A 433 -5.04 5.33 -9.38
CA PHE A 433 -5.16 5.93 -8.04
C PHE A 433 -4.35 7.20 -7.83
N SER A 434 -3.32 7.47 -8.66
CA SER A 434 -2.51 8.68 -8.54
C SER A 434 -3.15 9.88 -9.24
N VAL A 435 -3.94 9.65 -10.30
CA VAL A 435 -4.68 10.70 -11.03
C VAL A 435 -6.15 10.73 -10.63
N GLY A 436 -6.72 9.56 -10.35
CA GLY A 436 -8.10 9.37 -9.97
C GLY A 436 -8.34 10.01 -8.63
N GLN A 437 -9.18 11.03 -8.64
CA GLN A 437 -9.83 11.48 -7.44
C GLN A 437 -11.14 10.70 -7.38
N ILE A 438 -11.16 9.62 -6.60
CA ILE A 438 -12.42 9.13 -6.02
C ILE A 438 -12.80 10.12 -4.92
N ALA A 439 -12.92 11.40 -5.29
CA ALA A 439 -13.35 12.44 -4.38
C ALA A 439 -14.84 12.24 -4.21
N PHE A 440 -15.22 11.79 -3.02
CA PHE A 440 -16.48 12.28 -2.45
C PHE A 440 -16.42 13.82 -2.53
N VAL A 441 -17.48 14.43 -3.07
CA VAL A 441 -17.54 15.88 -3.32
C VAL A 441 -17.22 16.61 -2.02
N GLY A 442 -16.02 17.17 -1.93
CA GLY A 442 -15.64 18.05 -0.84
C GLY A 442 -16.38 19.38 -0.96
N TYR A 443 -16.76 19.93 0.17
CA TYR A 443 -17.40 21.24 0.25
C TYR A 443 -16.36 22.36 0.29
N ASP A 444 -16.48 23.33 -0.62
CA ASP A 444 -15.56 24.48 -0.68
C ASP A 444 -16.12 25.66 0.13
N TYR A 445 -15.57 25.88 1.32
CA TYR A 445 -15.95 26.98 2.21
C TYR A 445 -14.70 27.70 2.72
N PRO A 446 -13.94 28.35 1.81
CA PRO A 446 -12.72 29.03 2.17
C PRO A 446 -13.04 30.17 3.12
N ASP A 447 -12.08 30.42 4.02
CA ASP A 447 -12.12 31.51 4.99
C ASP A 447 -13.37 31.55 5.90
N GLN A 448 -14.04 30.42 6.11
CA GLN A 448 -15.24 30.33 6.95
C GLN A 448 -14.99 29.49 8.21
N VAL A 449 -15.45 30.03 9.34
CA VAL A 449 -15.53 29.34 10.63
C VAL A 449 -16.99 29.26 11.05
N ALA A 450 -17.46 28.07 11.38
CA ALA A 450 -18.82 27.81 11.81
C ALA A 450 -18.85 27.30 13.25
N VAL A 451 -19.90 27.64 13.98
CA VAL A 451 -20.18 27.10 15.32
C VAL A 451 -21.63 26.66 15.36
N ARG A 452 -21.88 25.40 15.76
CA ARG A 452 -23.22 24.89 16.04
C ARG A 452 -23.75 25.47 17.35
N VAL A 453 -24.99 25.92 17.32
CA VAL A 453 -25.63 26.57 18.47
C VAL A 453 -27.04 25.99 18.63
N PRO A 454 -27.55 25.81 19.87
CA PRO A 454 -28.91 25.33 20.10
C PRO A 454 -29.99 26.15 19.36
N HIS A 455 -31.06 25.48 18.95
CA HIS A 455 -32.19 26.11 18.26
C HIS A 455 -32.73 27.34 19.00
N GLY A 456 -33.06 28.39 18.24
CA GLY A 456 -33.63 29.64 18.78
C GLY A 456 -32.63 30.65 19.34
N SER A 457 -31.33 30.35 19.37
CA SER A 457 -30.31 31.25 19.94
C SER A 457 -29.29 31.81 18.93
N THR A 458 -29.54 31.63 17.62
CA THR A 458 -28.61 32.01 16.54
C THR A 458 -28.31 33.50 16.48
N HIS A 459 -29.30 34.37 16.71
CA HIS A 459 -29.09 35.83 16.71
C HIS A 459 -28.23 36.29 17.89
N VAL A 460 -28.56 35.83 19.11
CA VAL A 460 -27.79 36.14 20.33
C VAL A 460 -26.36 35.61 20.22
N ALA A 461 -26.19 34.40 19.70
CA ALA A 461 -24.87 33.83 19.46
C ALA A 461 -24.10 34.59 18.37
N ALA A 462 -24.76 35.10 17.34
CA ALA A 462 -24.11 35.91 16.30
C ALA A 462 -23.60 37.24 16.88
N ASP A 463 -24.36 37.88 17.78
CA ASP A 463 -23.93 39.11 18.45
C ASP A 463 -22.70 38.85 19.35
N ARG A 464 -22.76 37.79 20.17
CA ARG A 464 -21.62 37.40 21.01
C ARG A 464 -20.40 36.95 20.20
N ALA A 465 -20.60 36.28 19.07
CA ALA A 465 -19.52 35.90 18.16
C ALA A 465 -18.81 37.13 17.58
N ARG A 466 -19.54 38.19 17.21
CA ARG A 466 -18.93 39.44 16.74
C ARG A 466 -18.08 40.09 17.82
N GLU A 467 -18.52 40.07 19.07
CA GLU A 467 -17.78 40.60 20.20
C GLU A 467 -16.47 39.83 20.44
N LEU A 468 -16.54 38.49 20.52
CA LEU A 468 -15.37 37.62 20.70
C LEU A 468 -14.33 37.79 19.59
N LEU A 469 -14.78 37.92 18.32
CA LEU A 469 -13.88 38.14 17.20
C LEU A 469 -13.25 39.53 17.23
N ARG A 470 -13.97 40.56 17.69
CA ARG A 470 -13.43 41.92 17.87
C ARG A 470 -12.37 41.95 18.97
N GLU A 471 -12.64 41.31 20.11
CA GLU A 471 -11.71 41.17 21.23
C GLU A 471 -10.42 40.44 20.79
N ALA A 472 -10.56 39.44 19.92
CA ALA A 472 -9.43 38.70 19.36
C ALA A 472 -8.70 39.45 18.21
N GLY A 473 -9.16 40.64 17.82
CA GLY A 473 -8.56 41.43 16.74
C GLY A 473 -8.77 40.84 15.34
N VAL A 474 -9.82 40.04 15.14
CA VAL A 474 -10.10 39.36 13.87
C VAL A 474 -11.17 40.11 13.07
N GLU A 475 -10.83 40.51 11.84
CA GLU A 475 -11.82 41.06 10.90
C GLU A 475 -12.64 39.95 10.27
N ALA A 476 -13.93 39.87 10.65
CA ALA A 476 -14.84 38.86 10.11
C ALA A 476 -16.27 39.38 9.94
N THR A 477 -16.96 38.87 8.91
CA THR A 477 -18.41 39.08 8.74
C THR A 477 -19.17 37.90 9.32
N VAL A 478 -19.97 38.14 10.35
CA VAL A 478 -20.71 37.12 11.10
C VAL A 478 -22.19 37.14 10.74
N ARG A 479 -22.74 35.99 10.35
CA ARG A 479 -24.17 35.82 10.02
C ARG A 479 -24.76 34.61 10.74
N PRO A 480 -25.99 34.71 11.28
CA PRO A 480 -26.74 33.53 11.68
C PRO A 480 -27.10 32.73 10.42
N ALA A 481 -27.01 31.40 10.52
CA ALA A 481 -27.31 30.50 9.40
C ALA A 481 -28.04 29.26 9.92
N SER A 482 -28.86 28.68 9.05
CA SER A 482 -29.67 27.50 9.33
C SER A 482 -29.71 26.60 8.10
N GLY A 483 -29.29 25.34 8.24
CA GLY A 483 -29.51 24.29 7.25
C GLY A 483 -28.96 24.61 5.86
N SER A 484 -27.79 25.24 5.78
CA SER A 484 -27.12 25.55 4.50
C SER A 484 -25.62 25.84 4.67
N GLY A 485 -24.87 25.66 3.58
CA GLY A 485 -23.43 25.94 3.53
C GLY A 485 -22.63 25.02 4.45
N ILE A 486 -21.61 25.56 5.11
CA ILE A 486 -20.70 24.83 6.01
C ILE A 486 -21.40 24.16 7.19
N LEU A 487 -22.58 24.63 7.60
CA LEU A 487 -23.37 24.00 8.67
C LEU A 487 -24.17 22.79 8.19
N LEU A 488 -24.20 22.51 6.88
CA LEU A 488 -24.97 21.42 6.27
C LEU A 488 -26.44 21.46 6.72
N ILE A 489 -26.86 20.55 7.60
CA ILE A 489 -28.23 20.47 8.14
C ILE A 489 -28.40 21.20 9.48
N ASP A 490 -27.31 21.65 10.10
CA ASP A 490 -27.30 22.25 11.43
C ASP A 490 -27.66 23.75 11.41
N GLN A 491 -27.95 24.29 12.58
CA GLN A 491 -28.10 25.73 12.81
C GLN A 491 -26.95 26.29 13.66
N GLY A 492 -26.63 27.56 13.42
CA GLY A 492 -25.53 28.18 14.13
C GLY A 492 -25.12 29.53 13.58
N VAL A 493 -23.84 29.82 13.77
CA VAL A 493 -23.21 31.08 13.37
C VAL A 493 -22.09 30.78 12.40
N VAL A 494 -22.04 31.51 11.29
CA VAL A 494 -20.96 31.44 10.30
C VAL A 494 -20.24 32.78 10.27
N ALA A 495 -18.93 32.75 10.51
CA ALA A 495 -18.03 33.88 10.43
C ALA A 495 -17.11 33.69 9.20
N ARG A 496 -17.17 34.64 8.26
CA ARG A 496 -16.18 34.71 7.17
C ARG A 496 -15.05 35.64 7.58
N VAL A 497 -13.86 35.08 7.72
CA VAL A 497 -12.66 35.73 8.27
C VAL A 497 -11.81 36.29 7.13
N ARG A 498 -11.07 37.37 7.38
CA ARG A 498 -10.06 37.91 6.46
C ARG A 498 -8.66 37.74 7.04
N GLY A 499 -7.66 37.60 6.18
CA GLY A 499 -6.24 37.57 6.59
C GLY A 499 -5.59 36.19 6.68
N GLY A 500 -6.15 35.19 6.00
CA GLY A 500 -5.51 33.87 5.80
C GLY A 500 -5.53 32.96 7.04
N GLN A 501 -4.71 31.91 7.00
CA GLN A 501 -4.79 30.78 7.95
C GLN A 501 -4.58 31.16 9.42
N ALA A 502 -3.66 32.08 9.72
CA ALA A 502 -3.40 32.49 11.10
C ALA A 502 -4.59 33.22 11.73
N GLN A 503 -5.30 34.04 10.95
CA GLN A 503 -6.52 34.71 11.38
C GLN A 503 -7.68 33.71 11.50
N LEU A 504 -7.76 32.70 10.64
CA LEU A 504 -8.73 31.61 10.77
C LEU A 504 -8.52 30.80 12.05
N ASP A 505 -7.28 30.40 12.36
CA ASP A 505 -6.97 29.67 13.59
C ASP A 505 -7.27 30.51 14.85
N THR A 506 -7.06 31.84 14.78
CA THR A 506 -7.40 32.79 15.85
C THR A 506 -8.91 32.92 16.01
N ALA A 507 -9.65 33.07 14.91
CA ALA A 507 -11.11 33.11 14.91
C ALA A 507 -11.73 31.83 15.50
N GLN A 508 -11.23 30.67 15.08
CA GLN A 508 -11.68 29.38 15.58
C GLN A 508 -11.41 29.23 17.08
N THR A 509 -10.29 29.76 17.57
CA THR A 509 -9.96 29.78 19.00
C THR A 509 -10.90 30.70 19.78
N ALA A 510 -11.10 31.94 19.33
CA ALA A 510 -12.01 32.89 19.96
C ALA A 510 -13.45 32.35 20.02
N LEU A 511 -13.91 31.76 18.92
CA LEU A 511 -15.26 31.20 18.80
C LEU A 511 -15.46 29.87 19.53
N SER A 512 -14.38 29.20 19.98
CA SER A 512 -14.49 27.94 20.74
C SER A 512 -15.25 28.09 22.06
N HIS A 513 -15.34 29.31 22.60
CA HIS A 513 -16.05 29.60 23.86
C HIS A 513 -17.54 29.93 23.64
N LEU A 514 -17.99 30.06 22.39
CA LEU A 514 -19.36 30.46 22.06
C LEU A 514 -20.39 29.37 22.39
N SER A 515 -20.04 28.10 22.14
CA SER A 515 -20.91 26.94 22.35
C SER A 515 -20.10 25.79 22.96
N PRO A 516 -19.89 25.77 24.29
CA PRO A 516 -19.12 24.71 24.93
C PRO A 516 -19.67 23.33 24.57
N GLY A 517 -18.82 22.42 24.09
CA GLY A 517 -19.22 21.08 23.63
C GLY A 517 -19.45 20.97 22.12
N ASN A 518 -19.60 22.11 21.42
CA ASN A 518 -19.61 22.18 19.96
C ASN A 518 -18.39 23.00 19.49
N PRO A 519 -17.36 22.35 18.94
CA PRO A 519 -16.15 23.06 18.53
C PRO A 519 -16.48 24.02 17.38
N ALA A 520 -15.78 25.15 17.32
CA ALA A 520 -15.73 25.91 16.09
C ALA A 520 -15.00 25.09 15.02
N PHE A 521 -15.54 25.03 13.81
CA PHE A 521 -15.00 24.21 12.72
C PHE A 521 -14.95 24.94 11.39
N THR A 522 -14.10 24.45 10.50
CA THR A 522 -13.82 25.00 9.17
C THR A 522 -14.15 23.95 8.10
N GLN A 523 -13.86 24.27 6.84
CA GLN A 523 -13.99 23.31 5.73
C GLN A 523 -13.22 21.98 5.97
N ASP A 524 -12.14 22.00 6.74
CA ASP A 524 -11.34 20.81 7.04
C ASP A 524 -12.17 19.76 7.82
N TYR A 525 -13.12 20.20 8.63
CA TYR A 525 -14.00 19.34 9.40
C TYR A 525 -15.02 18.64 8.50
N VAL A 526 -15.73 19.40 7.66
CA VAL A 526 -16.74 18.84 6.75
C VAL A 526 -16.14 17.97 5.65
N ASN A 527 -14.87 18.21 5.28
CA ASN A 527 -14.15 17.44 4.28
C ASN A 527 -13.27 16.34 4.88
N ALA A 528 -13.28 16.12 6.19
CA ALA A 528 -12.32 15.22 6.84
C ALA A 528 -12.38 13.79 6.26
N ASP A 529 -13.58 13.24 6.11
CA ASP A 529 -13.79 11.89 5.54
C ASP A 529 -13.28 11.79 4.10
N SER A 530 -13.68 12.75 3.25
CA SER A 530 -13.26 12.80 1.84
C SER A 530 -11.75 12.98 1.70
N ASN A 531 -11.15 13.81 2.56
CA ASN A 531 -9.71 14.08 2.59
C ASN A 531 -8.91 12.85 3.03
N VAL A 532 -9.35 12.15 4.08
CA VAL A 532 -8.72 10.91 4.56
C VAL A 532 -8.78 9.84 3.47
N SER A 533 -9.97 9.59 2.93
CA SER A 533 -10.18 8.61 1.86
C SER A 533 -9.29 8.88 0.64
N THR A 534 -9.26 10.14 0.17
CA THR A 534 -8.45 10.54 -0.99
C THR A 534 -6.95 10.38 -0.71
N ARG A 535 -6.49 10.76 0.49
CA ARG A 535 -5.09 10.70 0.89
C ARG A 535 -4.59 9.25 0.99
N ASP A 536 -5.33 8.38 1.66
CA ASP A 536 -4.92 6.99 1.90
C ASP A 536 -4.89 6.18 0.59
N ILE A 537 -5.89 6.37 -0.27
CA ILE A 537 -5.94 5.75 -1.60
C ILE A 537 -4.71 6.15 -2.43
N GLY A 538 -4.36 7.44 -2.45
CA GLY A 538 -3.20 7.95 -3.17
C GLY A 538 -1.88 7.39 -2.62
N GLN A 539 -1.72 7.36 -1.29
CA GLN A 539 -0.51 6.83 -0.63
C GLN A 539 -0.33 5.33 -0.87
N VAL A 540 -1.39 4.53 -0.78
CA VAL A 540 -1.33 3.10 -1.08
C VAL A 540 -1.03 2.84 -2.56
N GLY A 541 -1.63 3.60 -3.47
CA GLY A 541 -1.34 3.51 -4.91
C GLY A 541 0.15 3.77 -5.21
N LEU A 542 0.73 4.81 -4.58
CA LEU A 542 2.15 5.15 -4.72
C LEU A 542 3.07 4.09 -4.10
N ALA A 543 2.73 3.58 -2.92
CA ALA A 543 3.51 2.52 -2.28
C ALA A 543 3.51 1.22 -3.12
N ALA A 544 2.34 0.83 -3.63
CA ALA A 544 2.20 -0.32 -4.52
C ALA A 544 2.99 -0.15 -5.83
N LEU A 545 3.04 1.07 -6.39
CA LEU A 545 3.87 1.40 -7.54
C LEU A 545 5.36 1.21 -7.25
N GLY A 546 5.85 1.79 -6.14
CA GLY A 546 7.26 1.72 -5.75
C GLY A 546 7.72 0.27 -5.55
N VAL A 547 6.96 -0.50 -4.77
CA VAL A 547 7.24 -1.93 -4.56
C VAL A 547 7.11 -2.71 -5.87
N GLY A 548 6.10 -2.41 -6.69
CA GLY A 548 5.90 -3.02 -8.00
C GLY A 548 7.10 -2.83 -8.93
N PHE A 549 7.69 -1.64 -8.97
CA PHE A 549 8.91 -1.37 -9.75
C PHE A 549 10.12 -2.12 -9.23
N VAL A 550 10.32 -2.21 -7.92
CA VAL A 550 11.42 -3.00 -7.33
C VAL A 550 11.29 -4.47 -7.71
N VAL A 551 10.09 -5.05 -7.54
CA VAL A 551 9.83 -6.45 -7.90
C VAL A 551 9.97 -6.66 -9.41
N ALA A 552 9.49 -5.73 -10.23
CA ALA A 552 9.63 -5.79 -11.68
C ALA A 552 11.09 -5.71 -12.14
N ALA A 553 11.89 -4.81 -11.57
CA ALA A 553 13.31 -4.69 -11.88
C ALA A 553 14.06 -5.98 -11.49
N ALA A 554 13.77 -6.55 -10.32
CA ALA A 554 14.32 -7.83 -9.88
C ALA A 554 13.89 -8.97 -10.82
N SER A 555 12.60 -9.07 -11.15
CA SER A 555 12.05 -10.10 -12.05
C SER A 555 12.62 -10.01 -13.47
N ALA A 556 12.73 -8.79 -14.01
CA ALA A 556 13.31 -8.53 -15.33
C ALA A 556 14.79 -8.91 -15.36
N GLY A 557 15.58 -8.52 -14.34
CA GLY A 557 16.97 -8.91 -14.21
C GLY A 557 17.15 -10.43 -14.11
N LEU A 558 16.35 -11.10 -13.26
CA LEU A 558 16.36 -12.56 -13.12
C LEU A 558 15.99 -13.26 -14.42
N THR A 559 14.93 -12.83 -15.08
CA THR A 559 14.48 -13.47 -16.32
C THR A 559 15.46 -13.23 -17.45
N ALA A 560 16.06 -12.03 -17.51
CA ALA A 560 17.12 -11.75 -18.44
C ALA A 560 18.31 -12.68 -18.21
N ALA A 561 18.68 -12.98 -16.95
CA ALA A 561 19.73 -13.94 -16.62
C ALA A 561 19.33 -15.39 -16.97
N ALA A 562 18.09 -15.79 -16.66
CA ALA A 562 17.56 -17.12 -16.96
C ALA A 562 17.54 -17.41 -18.46
N ASN A 563 17.04 -16.47 -19.26
CA ASN A 563 16.95 -16.62 -20.71
C ASN A 563 18.34 -16.75 -21.36
N VAL A 564 19.38 -16.12 -20.81
CA VAL A 564 20.76 -16.29 -21.29
C VAL A 564 21.28 -17.70 -21.00
N LEU A 565 20.95 -18.25 -19.83
CA LEU A 565 21.37 -19.59 -19.43
C LEU A 565 20.61 -20.69 -20.19
N ASP A 566 19.29 -20.58 -20.29
CA ASP A 566 18.42 -21.54 -20.98
C ASP A 566 18.76 -21.61 -22.48
N ARG A 567 19.04 -20.46 -23.10
CA ARG A 567 19.30 -20.37 -24.54
C ARG A 567 20.78 -20.37 -24.90
N ARG A 568 21.68 -20.73 -23.97
CA ARG A 568 23.13 -20.75 -24.22
C ARG A 568 23.52 -21.56 -25.47
N ARG A 569 22.82 -22.69 -25.70
CA ARG A 569 23.07 -23.58 -26.84
C ARG A 569 22.69 -22.92 -28.16
N ILE A 570 21.56 -22.22 -28.19
CA ILE A 570 21.06 -21.48 -29.36
C ILE A 570 21.94 -20.26 -29.63
N TYR A 571 22.32 -19.49 -28.60
CA TYR A 571 23.24 -18.36 -28.77
C TYR A 571 24.61 -18.79 -29.28
N GLY A 572 25.11 -19.95 -28.82
CA GLY A 572 26.35 -20.52 -29.34
C GLY A 572 26.22 -20.94 -30.82
N LEU A 573 25.14 -21.59 -31.22
CA LEU A 573 24.90 -21.96 -32.62
C LEU A 573 24.73 -20.73 -33.53
N LEU A 574 24.02 -19.69 -33.08
CA LEU A 574 23.90 -18.43 -33.82
C LEU A 574 25.26 -17.73 -33.97
N ARG A 575 26.11 -17.78 -32.94
CA ARG A 575 27.45 -17.22 -33.00
C ARG A 575 28.36 -18.00 -33.95
N LEU A 576 28.26 -19.34 -33.95
CA LEU A 576 28.95 -20.21 -34.90
C LEU A 576 28.46 -19.98 -36.35
N ALA A 577 27.17 -19.65 -36.52
CA ALA A 577 26.58 -19.24 -37.79
C ALA A 577 26.92 -17.78 -38.20
N GLY A 578 27.83 -17.10 -37.48
CA GLY A 578 28.35 -15.77 -37.85
C GLY A 578 27.56 -14.57 -37.32
N VAL A 579 26.56 -14.77 -36.45
CA VAL A 579 25.79 -13.64 -35.88
C VAL A 579 26.64 -12.84 -34.89
N GLU A 580 26.79 -11.54 -35.14
CA GLU A 580 27.51 -10.63 -34.25
C GLU A 580 26.92 -10.56 -32.83
N LEU A 581 27.79 -10.50 -31.82
CA LEU A 581 27.39 -10.36 -30.41
C LEU A 581 26.51 -9.13 -30.16
N LYS A 582 26.81 -8.02 -30.86
CA LYS A 582 26.06 -6.76 -30.75
C LYS A 582 24.62 -6.93 -31.20
N VAL A 583 24.35 -7.78 -32.19
CA VAL A 583 23.00 -8.05 -32.68
C VAL A 583 22.22 -8.87 -31.66
N LEU A 584 22.84 -9.88 -31.05
CA LEU A 584 22.23 -10.71 -30.01
C LEU A 584 21.92 -9.91 -28.74
N ASP A 585 22.83 -9.05 -28.28
CA ASP A 585 22.60 -8.21 -27.10
C ASP A 585 21.49 -7.18 -27.35
N ARG A 586 21.49 -6.53 -28.53
CA ARG A 586 20.40 -5.62 -28.93
C ARG A 586 19.05 -6.34 -29.07
N ALA A 587 19.03 -7.55 -29.59
CA ALA A 587 17.81 -8.34 -29.71
C ALA A 587 17.25 -8.68 -28.33
N ARG A 588 18.10 -9.10 -27.40
CA ARG A 588 17.73 -9.38 -26.00
C ARG A 588 17.18 -8.15 -25.28
N LEU A 589 17.85 -7.00 -25.42
CA LEU A 589 17.37 -5.74 -24.83
C LEU A 589 16.00 -5.37 -25.39
N ARG A 590 15.78 -5.52 -26.69
CA ARG A 590 14.47 -5.26 -27.32
C ARG A 590 13.40 -6.26 -26.91
N GLU A 591 13.75 -7.53 -26.78
CA GLU A 591 12.84 -8.61 -26.34
C GLU A 591 12.25 -8.32 -24.95
N THR A 592 13.03 -7.70 -24.05
CA THR A 592 12.54 -7.35 -22.70
C THR A 592 11.96 -5.93 -22.64
N ALA A 593 12.56 -4.95 -23.33
CA ALA A 593 12.12 -3.56 -23.26
C ALA A 593 10.83 -3.29 -24.05
N LEU A 594 10.58 -3.97 -25.18
CA LEU A 594 9.40 -3.71 -26.02
C LEU A 594 8.08 -4.07 -25.32
N PRO A 595 7.87 -5.31 -24.81
CA PRO A 595 6.64 -5.63 -24.11
C PRO A 595 6.47 -4.76 -22.89
N LEU A 596 7.57 -4.42 -22.22
CA LEU A 596 7.51 -3.62 -21.01
C LEU A 596 7.08 -2.18 -21.29
N ALA A 597 7.73 -1.50 -22.23
CA ALA A 597 7.35 -0.13 -22.58
C ALA A 597 5.90 -0.04 -23.07
N VAL A 598 5.48 -0.98 -23.93
CA VAL A 598 4.12 -0.96 -24.51
C VAL A 598 3.07 -1.36 -23.48
N LEU A 599 3.29 -2.45 -22.75
CA LEU A 599 2.28 -2.96 -21.83
C LEU A 599 2.21 -2.09 -20.58
N ALA A 600 3.34 -1.80 -19.92
CA ALA A 600 3.35 -1.01 -18.70
C ALA A 600 2.99 0.45 -18.98
N GLY A 601 3.54 1.05 -20.04
CA GLY A 601 3.17 2.40 -20.47
C GLY A 601 1.70 2.49 -20.90
N GLY A 602 1.23 1.51 -21.69
CA GLY A 602 -0.15 1.44 -22.14
C GLY A 602 -1.14 1.27 -20.99
N THR A 603 -0.87 0.37 -20.05
CA THR A 603 -1.77 0.20 -18.88
C THR A 603 -1.71 1.35 -17.90
N LEU A 604 -0.55 1.98 -17.69
CA LEU A 604 -0.47 3.20 -16.91
C LEU A 604 -1.31 4.32 -17.56
N ALA A 605 -1.20 4.50 -18.89
CA ALA A 605 -2.04 5.44 -19.63
C ALA A 605 -3.53 5.08 -19.54
N THR A 606 -3.90 3.80 -19.64
CA THR A 606 -5.29 3.35 -19.47
C THR A 606 -5.79 3.59 -18.05
N GLY A 607 -4.94 3.40 -17.03
CA GLY A 607 -5.26 3.70 -15.63
C GLY A 607 -5.52 5.20 -15.43
N VAL A 608 -4.63 6.05 -15.94
CA VAL A 608 -4.79 7.51 -15.94
C VAL A 608 -6.07 7.91 -16.69
N TYR A 609 -6.31 7.34 -17.87
CA TYR A 609 -7.52 7.62 -18.65
C TYR A 609 -8.80 7.21 -17.91
N ALA A 610 -8.82 6.02 -17.32
CA ALA A 610 -9.95 5.54 -16.51
C ALA A 610 -10.21 6.47 -15.32
N ALA A 611 -9.14 6.93 -14.65
CA ALA A 611 -9.22 7.95 -13.61
C ALA A 611 -9.82 9.27 -14.11
N LEU A 612 -9.38 9.78 -15.26
CA LEU A 612 -9.93 11.00 -15.85
C LEU A 612 -11.42 10.86 -16.21
N GLN A 613 -11.85 9.70 -16.67
CA GLN A 613 -13.27 9.44 -16.95
C GLN A 613 -14.11 9.38 -15.68
N VAL A 614 -13.59 8.74 -14.63
CA VAL A 614 -14.22 8.76 -13.30
C VAL A 614 -14.31 10.20 -12.77
N ASN A 615 -13.22 10.97 -12.80
CA ASN A 615 -13.23 12.36 -12.36
C ASN A 615 -14.26 13.21 -13.13
N LYS A 616 -14.36 13.02 -14.46
CA LYS A 616 -15.40 13.71 -15.27
C LYS A 616 -16.82 13.32 -14.87
N MET A 617 -17.06 12.04 -14.58
CA MET A 617 -18.37 11.54 -14.14
C MET A 617 -18.79 12.17 -12.80
N PHE A 618 -17.82 12.45 -11.92
CA PHE A 618 -18.04 13.03 -10.60
C PHE A 618 -17.74 14.54 -10.51
N HIS A 619 -17.53 15.23 -11.64
CA HIS A 619 -17.13 16.66 -11.69
C HIS A 619 -15.90 17.02 -10.83
N ALA A 620 -14.99 16.07 -10.60
CA ALA A 620 -13.78 16.24 -9.81
C ALA A 620 -12.62 16.80 -10.66
N SER A 621 -11.72 17.56 -10.01
CA SER A 621 -10.50 18.08 -10.64
C SER A 621 -9.37 17.03 -10.64
N MET A 622 -8.32 17.26 -11.43
CA MET A 622 -7.15 16.37 -11.46
C MET A 622 -6.26 16.59 -10.23
N ASN A 623 -5.79 15.50 -9.63
CA ASN A 623 -4.75 15.56 -8.59
C ASN A 623 -3.37 15.85 -9.23
N ILE A 624 -2.96 17.12 -9.24
CA ILE A 624 -1.69 17.56 -9.81
C ILE A 624 -0.50 16.95 -9.05
N GLU A 625 -0.54 16.96 -7.72
CA GLU A 625 0.52 16.41 -6.87
C GLU A 625 0.72 14.91 -7.09
N GLY A 626 -0.39 14.16 -7.15
CA GLY A 626 -0.39 12.74 -7.49
C GLY A 626 0.15 12.49 -8.90
N THR A 627 -0.18 13.34 -9.87
CA THR A 627 0.33 13.24 -11.25
C THR A 627 1.85 13.45 -11.33
N VAL A 628 2.38 14.46 -10.60
CA VAL A 628 3.83 14.74 -10.55
C VAL A 628 4.59 13.57 -9.91
N ARG A 629 4.09 13.05 -8.79
CA ARG A 629 4.69 11.89 -8.10
C ARG A 629 4.70 10.65 -9.00
N LEU A 630 3.59 10.36 -9.69
CA LEU A 630 3.51 9.26 -10.66
C LEU A 630 4.59 9.39 -11.74
N GLY A 631 4.77 10.59 -12.29
CA GLY A 631 5.80 10.87 -13.29
C GLY A 631 7.21 10.59 -12.77
N LEU A 632 7.54 11.06 -11.56
CA LEU A 632 8.84 10.82 -10.92
C LEU A 632 9.10 9.32 -10.73
N PHE A 633 8.14 8.58 -10.16
CA PHE A 633 8.29 7.13 -9.94
C PHE A 633 8.39 6.36 -11.26
N ALA A 634 7.63 6.75 -12.28
CA ALA A 634 7.73 6.12 -13.60
C ALA A 634 9.13 6.28 -14.19
N VAL A 635 9.74 7.47 -14.06
CA VAL A 635 11.11 7.73 -14.51
C VAL A 635 12.12 6.91 -13.71
N VAL A 636 12.06 6.97 -12.38
CA VAL A 636 13.00 6.25 -11.49
C VAL A 636 12.88 4.73 -11.69
N GLY A 637 11.67 4.21 -11.74
CA GLY A 637 11.40 2.79 -11.95
C GLY A 637 11.88 2.29 -13.31
N THR A 638 11.68 3.08 -14.37
CA THR A 638 12.20 2.79 -15.70
C THR A 638 13.74 2.79 -15.71
N ALA A 639 14.37 3.76 -15.03
CA ALA A 639 15.82 3.83 -14.91
C ALA A 639 16.41 2.63 -14.17
N LEU A 640 15.84 2.26 -13.00
CA LEU A 640 16.22 1.08 -12.22
C LEU A 640 16.16 -0.20 -13.04
N MET A 641 15.12 -0.34 -13.85
CA MET A 641 14.95 -1.49 -14.71
C MET A 641 16.00 -1.53 -15.84
N PHE A 642 16.27 -0.41 -16.52
CA PHE A 642 17.33 -0.37 -17.52
C PHE A 642 18.71 -0.64 -16.91
N ALA A 643 18.96 -0.17 -15.68
CA ALA A 643 20.16 -0.49 -14.93
C ALA A 643 20.27 -2.00 -14.64
N ALA A 644 19.17 -2.64 -14.19
CA ALA A 644 19.12 -4.09 -13.97
C ALA A 644 19.37 -4.89 -15.26
N LEU A 645 18.81 -4.45 -16.39
CA LEU A 645 19.05 -5.06 -17.70
C LEU A 645 20.51 -4.88 -18.15
N ALA A 646 21.08 -3.69 -18.00
CA ALA A 646 22.47 -3.39 -18.35
C ALA A 646 23.47 -4.21 -17.50
N GLY A 647 23.18 -4.39 -16.21
CA GLY A 647 23.97 -5.21 -15.29
C GLY A 647 24.12 -6.68 -15.72
N SER A 648 23.27 -7.16 -16.62
CA SER A 648 23.32 -8.53 -17.15
C SER A 648 24.20 -8.70 -18.40
N ARG A 649 24.77 -7.62 -18.94
CA ARG A 649 25.72 -7.65 -20.09
C ARG A 649 27.01 -8.46 -19.83
N PRO A 650 27.67 -8.36 -18.67
CA PRO A 650 28.93 -9.07 -18.41
C PRO A 650 28.76 -10.59 -18.44
N LEU A 651 27.59 -11.08 -17.99
CA LEU A 651 27.22 -12.49 -18.04
C LEU A 651 27.10 -13.00 -19.48
N LEU A 652 26.50 -12.22 -20.37
CA LEU A 652 26.33 -12.59 -21.78
C LEU A 652 27.67 -12.67 -22.52
N ARG A 653 28.57 -11.72 -22.25
CA ARG A 653 29.94 -11.73 -22.81
C ARG A 653 30.72 -12.97 -22.38
N ARG A 654 30.71 -13.30 -21.08
CA ARG A 654 31.42 -14.48 -20.55
C ARG A 654 30.86 -15.82 -21.08
N VAL A 655 29.55 -15.95 -21.23
CA VAL A 655 28.92 -17.20 -21.72
C VAL A 655 29.20 -17.42 -23.21
N THR A 656 29.29 -16.35 -23.99
CA THR A 656 29.56 -16.46 -25.42
C THR A 656 31.04 -16.75 -25.69
N GLU A 657 31.98 -16.09 -25.00
CA GLU A 657 33.44 -16.26 -25.17
C GLU A 657 33.94 -17.69 -24.94
N GLN A 658 33.32 -18.48 -24.04
CA GLN A 658 33.76 -19.85 -23.75
C GLN A 658 33.59 -20.84 -24.91
N ARG A 659 32.54 -20.73 -25.72
CA ARG A 659 32.28 -21.72 -26.79
C ARG A 659 33.06 -21.46 -28.07
N THR A 660 33.64 -20.28 -28.18
CA THR A 660 34.66 -20.01 -29.20
C THR A 660 36.03 -20.56 -28.80
N GLN A 661 36.21 -20.99 -27.54
CA GLN A 661 37.47 -21.54 -27.03
C GLN A 661 37.44 -23.08 -26.89
N ASP A 662 36.30 -23.68 -26.57
CA ASP A 662 36.08 -25.15 -26.62
C ASP A 662 34.91 -25.47 -27.59
N PRO A 663 35.20 -25.89 -28.84
CA PRO A 663 34.17 -26.26 -29.82
C PRO A 663 33.62 -27.70 -29.66
N ASP A 664 34.20 -28.53 -28.79
CA ASP A 664 33.91 -29.97 -28.69
C ASP A 664 32.69 -30.33 -27.81
#